data_AF-A0A6G0XNH3-F1
#
_entry.id   AF-A0A6G0XNH3-F1
#
_cell.length_a   1.000
_cell.length_b   1.000
_cell.length_c   1.000
_cell.angle_alpha   90.00
_cell.angle_beta   90.00
_cell.angle_gamma   90.00
#
_symmetry.space_group_name_H-M   'P 1'
#
loop_
_entity.id
_entity.type
_entity.pdbx_description
1 polymer ?
#
loop_
_entity_poly.entity_id
_entity_poly.type
_entity_poly.pdbx_seq_one_letter_code
_entity_poly.pdbx_strand_id
1 'polypeptide(L)'
;MNERRTSSASTSSVRARRRAGSSSPRKLSLATKPVAVFCWGWGGNGQLGNNDRESRIKPQIVTALLEKTSIAQLACGSRFTVALSTTGTVFAWGKNDYGQLGIGHHLQAQLEPRLIDSLSDVVVSKIATRGSHVLAITEDGAVFSWGRGDEGQLGHNSRDAIHVPKRIAGLHQISQVACGRAHSVALSVHGTIFTWGSGEDGALGLSDSEVELVPVALQVSFTFQSIGCGSRHTLALTSDFRVMSWGWNMYGQLGLGHLDTVRTPAEIPTFIGQKVTQIVCGFRHNFAVLPHSAMTVDVYGWGWNEHGQLGDVESADAVVLRPQRCRSLMDVALTSLAAGGRHSVCSIHPHISFAWGRGTDGELGTGSVTSKQGLTCILHHRTVFQVACGWAHSAALVQEDTSGAMAATTAFKWITAGDWDAFSGMFVQSLLQLMIISSLVPAHCHLPPAMVHETLLPAAAMTTMLGNLFFVYQGYHLSQTDRRNDVTGVPQGINTVLIFAYALSIMQPEYALTQSFDRAYEVGIFAAIMTGLLQMALLPILKTLQSSIPRAALLASVSGIALTFLSMAFAFEIWENPLIALGPLLLFLVSYGAGIKLPLHVPTGLGALLLGTTIAMFLFYTGSSTHFIPFSEPFAFQVERVQVDFGLVYRAMTSGAGWKYLSIIMPMVLVNIMSAIANLETAAAVGDKYDPLWSVLGDSIVTIVGACLGNPFPTGIYIGHPIYKAMGARVGYLALNAVCVASLALFNVIPWIIGAVPIASGVGFLLWIGVVITSSSFERKTHDSNHGPAVVLGMVPALAAWAFQLVQNTLNAVEPDGFSMDDALSRLSNAGMNPQGMLALSQGYLLTAIVLASTMVHIIERDFIYASGWMAIASILSGTGVIHAFQVHGNAIQPAFGWLPTTWSVQFAVVYAGMALLLAAFHWGEEEYKYTWSHLVKLAQDWLKIKKSSSSPSKAVDERTHLLRAQSTVAEMEK
;
A
#
# COMPACT_ATOMS: atom_id res chain seq x y z
N MET A 1 -46.35 -57.47 -23.25
CA MET A 1 -46.87 -58.29 -22.15
C MET A 1 -46.95 -57.39 -20.92
N ASN A 2 -48.18 -57.00 -20.58
CA ASN A 2 -48.71 -56.45 -19.31
C ASN A 2 -47.76 -55.67 -18.39
N GLU A 3 -47.95 -54.35 -18.29
CA GLU A 3 -48.81 -53.70 -17.27
C GLU A 3 -48.30 -53.85 -15.83
N ARG A 4 -48.01 -52.72 -15.16
CA ARG A 4 -48.92 -52.08 -14.18
C ARG A 4 -48.24 -50.83 -13.60
N ARG A 5 -48.78 -49.63 -13.84
CA ARG A 5 -49.85 -48.91 -13.09
C ARG A 5 -49.25 -48.07 -11.94
N THR A 6 -49.66 -46.84 -11.63
CA THR A 6 -50.66 -45.91 -12.18
C THR A 6 -50.59 -44.58 -11.40
N SER A 7 -51.14 -43.53 -12.04
CA SER A 7 -52.01 -42.46 -11.51
C SER A 7 -51.45 -41.39 -10.57
N SER A 8 -51.89 -40.13 -10.60
CA SER A 8 -52.96 -39.41 -11.34
C SER A 8 -52.77 -37.90 -11.08
N ALA A 9 -52.73 -37.06 -12.11
CA ALA A 9 -53.80 -36.13 -12.51
C ALA A 9 -54.28 -35.10 -11.46
N SER A 10 -54.16 -33.81 -11.77
CA SER A 10 -55.28 -32.87 -11.66
C SER A 10 -55.13 -31.69 -12.63
N THR A 11 -56.24 -31.40 -13.28
CA THR A 11 -56.51 -30.43 -14.33
C THR A 11 -57.16 -29.17 -13.75
N SER A 12 -56.93 -28.01 -14.37
CA SER A 12 -57.93 -26.94 -14.64
C SER A 12 -57.17 -25.69 -15.13
N SER A 13 -57.65 -24.82 -16.00
CA SER A 13 -58.80 -24.81 -16.90
C SER A 13 -58.53 -23.70 -17.94
N VAL A 14 -59.11 -23.87 -19.12
CA VAL A 14 -58.98 -23.02 -20.31
C VAL A 14 -59.76 -21.72 -20.14
N ARG A 15 -59.17 -20.57 -20.52
CA ARG A 15 -59.93 -19.45 -21.08
C ARG A 15 -59.12 -18.67 -22.11
N ALA A 16 -59.40 -18.94 -23.39
CA ALA A 16 -58.91 -18.16 -24.51
C ALA A 16 -59.71 -16.85 -24.65
N ARG A 17 -59.00 -15.72 -24.81
CA ARG A 17 -59.53 -14.52 -25.47
C ARG A 17 -58.43 -13.93 -26.37
N ARG A 18 -58.66 -14.03 -27.67
CA ARG A 18 -57.92 -13.33 -28.72
C ARG A 18 -58.06 -11.82 -28.55
N ARG A 19 -56.95 -11.09 -28.58
CA ARG A 19 -56.84 -9.75 -29.17
C ARG A 19 -55.46 -9.61 -29.80
N ALA A 20 -55.44 -9.36 -31.10
CA ALA A 20 -54.26 -9.00 -31.86
C ALA A 20 -53.77 -7.62 -31.42
N GLY A 21 -52.46 -7.49 -31.25
CA GLY A 21 -51.78 -6.24 -30.93
C GLY A 21 -50.27 -6.45 -31.01
N SER A 22 -49.72 -6.12 -32.18
CA SER A 22 -48.35 -5.62 -32.40
C SER A 22 -47.34 -5.88 -31.26
N SER A 23 -46.52 -6.93 -31.39
CA SER A 23 -45.28 -7.07 -30.61
C SER A 23 -44.07 -7.02 -31.53
N SER A 24 -43.38 -5.88 -31.51
CA SER A 24 -41.96 -5.81 -31.89
C SER A 24 -41.18 -6.92 -31.16
N PRO A 25 -40.16 -7.53 -31.77
CA PRO A 25 -39.32 -8.47 -31.05
C PRO A 25 -38.62 -7.73 -29.90
N ARG A 26 -39.07 -7.97 -28.66
CA ARG A 26 -38.30 -7.62 -27.47
C ARG A 26 -36.97 -8.36 -27.60
N LYS A 27 -35.91 -7.60 -27.85
CA LYS A 27 -34.54 -8.04 -27.61
C LYS A 27 -34.50 -8.61 -26.19
N LEU A 28 -34.43 -9.94 -26.08
CA LEU A 28 -33.92 -10.59 -24.89
C LEU A 28 -32.46 -10.13 -24.78
N SER A 29 -32.17 -9.11 -23.97
CA SER A 29 -30.80 -8.86 -23.57
C SER A 29 -30.40 -10.01 -22.66
N LEU A 30 -29.77 -11.03 -23.22
CA LEU A 30 -28.97 -11.97 -22.45
C LEU A 30 -27.96 -11.12 -21.68
N ALA A 31 -28.12 -11.00 -20.36
CA ALA A 31 -27.11 -10.39 -19.53
C ALA A 31 -25.84 -11.25 -19.66
N THR A 32 -24.86 -10.74 -20.39
CA THR A 32 -23.54 -11.37 -20.56
C THR A 32 -22.89 -11.49 -19.19
N LYS A 33 -22.63 -12.72 -18.73
CA LYS A 33 -21.90 -12.98 -17.47
C LYS A 33 -20.55 -12.24 -17.48
N PRO A 34 -20.07 -11.68 -16.35
CA PRO A 34 -18.80 -10.98 -16.30
C PRO A 34 -17.63 -11.92 -16.63
N VAL A 35 -16.67 -11.41 -17.41
CA VAL A 35 -15.42 -12.09 -17.76
C VAL A 35 -14.32 -11.54 -16.86
N ALA A 36 -13.70 -12.41 -16.08
CA ALA A 36 -12.60 -12.08 -15.19
C ALA A 36 -11.24 -12.36 -15.84
N VAL A 37 -10.26 -11.49 -15.56
CA VAL A 37 -8.86 -11.68 -15.97
C VAL A 37 -8.10 -12.37 -14.84
N PHE A 38 -7.49 -13.51 -15.15
CA PHE A 38 -6.56 -14.20 -14.26
C PHE A 38 -5.13 -14.03 -14.77
N CYS A 39 -4.19 -13.73 -13.89
CA CYS A 39 -2.75 -13.66 -14.19
C CYS A 39 -1.94 -14.49 -13.19
N TRP A 40 -0.87 -15.12 -13.66
CA TRP A 40 0.08 -15.88 -12.82
C TRP A 40 1.47 -15.99 -13.47
N GLY A 41 2.45 -16.43 -12.69
CA GLY A 41 3.86 -16.56 -13.04
C GLY A 41 4.74 -15.50 -12.38
N TRP A 42 5.83 -15.15 -13.05
CA TRP A 42 6.78 -14.15 -12.56
C TRP A 42 6.11 -12.77 -12.46
N GLY A 43 6.25 -12.09 -11.32
CA GLY A 43 5.59 -10.81 -11.04
C GLY A 43 6.53 -9.62 -10.79
N GLY A 44 7.85 -9.80 -10.87
CA GLY A 44 8.82 -8.80 -10.40
C GLY A 44 8.76 -7.41 -11.05
N ASN A 45 8.11 -7.28 -12.22
CA ASN A 45 7.89 -5.99 -12.90
C ASN A 45 6.43 -5.54 -12.88
N GLY A 46 5.56 -6.16 -12.08
CA GLY A 46 4.15 -5.80 -11.95
C GLY A 46 3.24 -6.32 -13.06
N GLN A 47 3.71 -7.17 -13.98
CA GLN A 47 2.92 -7.69 -15.12
C GLN A 47 1.70 -8.54 -14.75
N LEU A 48 1.53 -8.85 -13.46
CA LEU A 48 0.35 -9.57 -12.95
C LEU A 48 -0.79 -8.62 -12.59
N GLY A 49 -0.54 -7.33 -12.42
CA GLY A 49 -1.59 -6.31 -12.29
C GLY A 49 -2.25 -6.20 -10.91
N ASN A 50 -1.68 -6.81 -9.87
CA ASN A 50 -2.25 -6.87 -8.52
C ASN A 50 -1.64 -5.84 -7.54
N ASN A 51 -1.04 -4.77 -8.07
CA ASN A 51 -0.39 -3.72 -7.28
C ASN A 51 0.79 -4.20 -6.41
N ASP A 52 1.42 -5.29 -6.81
CA ASP A 52 2.57 -5.86 -6.12
C ASP A 52 3.60 -6.35 -7.15
N ARG A 53 4.76 -6.78 -6.65
CA ARG A 53 5.84 -7.39 -7.46
C ARG A 53 6.01 -8.88 -7.16
N GLU A 54 5.04 -9.49 -6.48
CA GLU A 54 5.13 -10.87 -6.03
C GLU A 54 4.83 -11.83 -7.18
N SER A 55 5.60 -12.92 -7.25
CA SER A 55 5.34 -13.97 -8.24
C SER A 55 4.22 -14.89 -7.76
N ARG A 56 3.32 -15.27 -8.66
CA ARG A 56 2.12 -16.05 -8.32
C ARG A 56 2.18 -17.41 -8.96
N ILE A 57 2.30 -18.46 -8.16
CA ILE A 57 2.36 -19.84 -8.63
C ILE A 57 0.99 -20.44 -8.94
N LYS A 58 -0.11 -19.73 -8.64
CA LYS A 58 -1.50 -20.10 -8.94
C LYS A 58 -2.20 -18.94 -9.66
N PRO A 59 -3.15 -19.20 -10.57
CA PRO A 59 -3.98 -18.18 -11.19
C PRO A 59 -4.64 -17.29 -10.15
N GLN A 60 -4.39 -15.98 -10.23
CA GLN A 60 -4.99 -14.98 -9.37
C GLN A 60 -5.79 -13.98 -10.22
N ILE A 61 -6.93 -13.57 -9.71
CA ILE A 61 -7.79 -12.57 -10.36
C ILE A 61 -7.16 -11.18 -10.29
N VAL A 62 -7.24 -10.42 -11.39
CA VAL A 62 -6.84 -9.01 -11.47
C VAL A 62 -8.05 -8.14 -11.12
N THR A 63 -8.20 -7.83 -9.84
CA THR A 63 -9.38 -7.13 -9.29
C THR A 63 -9.62 -5.76 -9.92
N ALA A 64 -8.55 -5.04 -10.26
CA ALA A 64 -8.62 -3.70 -10.85
C ALA A 64 -9.39 -3.64 -12.18
N LEU A 65 -9.47 -4.75 -12.93
CA LEU A 65 -10.23 -4.84 -14.20
C LEU A 65 -11.65 -5.34 -14.00
N LEU A 66 -11.90 -6.12 -12.93
CA LEU A 66 -13.19 -6.76 -12.66
C LEU A 66 -14.31 -5.74 -12.45
N GLU A 67 -14.01 -4.63 -11.77
CA GLU A 67 -14.99 -3.61 -11.41
C GLU A 67 -15.23 -2.58 -12.52
N LYS A 68 -14.32 -2.48 -13.50
CA LYS A 68 -14.26 -1.35 -14.43
C LYS A 68 -14.79 -1.68 -15.82
N THR A 69 -14.48 -2.85 -16.39
CA THR A 69 -14.81 -3.17 -17.79
C THR A 69 -14.85 -4.68 -18.06
N SER A 70 -15.51 -5.11 -19.14
CA SER A 70 -15.37 -6.47 -19.67
C SER A 70 -14.22 -6.54 -20.67
N ILE A 71 -13.33 -7.53 -20.54
CA ILE A 71 -12.17 -7.72 -21.41
C ILE A 71 -12.49 -8.70 -22.55
N ALA A 72 -12.21 -8.28 -23.78
CA ALA A 72 -12.40 -9.05 -25.01
C ALA A 72 -11.14 -9.82 -25.43
N GLN A 73 -9.95 -9.23 -25.24
CA GLN A 73 -8.69 -9.85 -25.66
C GLN A 73 -7.56 -9.56 -24.68
N LEU A 74 -6.70 -10.55 -24.44
CA LEU A 74 -5.41 -10.41 -23.73
C LEU A 74 -4.23 -10.65 -24.66
N ALA A 75 -3.15 -9.92 -24.44
CA ALA A 75 -1.85 -10.17 -25.07
C ALA A 75 -0.72 -9.94 -24.06
N CYS A 76 0.16 -10.94 -23.91
CA CYS A 76 1.27 -10.94 -22.96
C CYS A 76 2.59 -10.75 -23.69
N GLY A 77 3.34 -9.71 -23.33
CA GLY A 77 4.69 -9.45 -23.85
C GLY A 77 5.79 -10.12 -23.03
N SER A 78 7.02 -9.61 -23.14
CA SER A 78 8.14 -10.19 -22.41
C SER A 78 7.97 -10.10 -20.88
N ARG A 79 7.55 -8.95 -20.37
CA ARG A 79 7.42 -8.66 -18.92
C ARG A 79 6.31 -7.64 -18.65
N PHE A 80 5.28 -7.62 -19.49
CA PHE A 80 4.14 -6.71 -19.42
C PHE A 80 2.93 -7.36 -20.08
N THR A 81 1.75 -6.86 -19.77
CA THR A 81 0.46 -7.39 -20.24
C THR A 81 -0.36 -6.25 -20.81
N VAL A 82 -1.08 -6.52 -21.90
CA VAL A 82 -2.02 -5.61 -22.54
C VAL A 82 -3.39 -6.28 -22.60
N ALA A 83 -4.42 -5.55 -22.23
CA ALA A 83 -5.81 -6.00 -22.29
C ALA A 83 -6.64 -5.05 -23.15
N LEU A 84 -7.49 -5.63 -23.98
CA LEU A 84 -8.46 -4.92 -24.81
C LEU A 84 -9.86 -5.17 -24.26
N SER A 85 -10.58 -4.11 -23.92
CA SER A 85 -11.97 -4.19 -23.49
C SER A 85 -12.93 -4.48 -24.66
N THR A 86 -14.14 -4.92 -24.34
CA THR A 86 -15.24 -5.07 -25.32
C THR A 86 -15.69 -3.74 -25.94
N THR A 87 -15.32 -2.60 -25.34
CA THR A 87 -15.64 -1.26 -25.86
C THR A 87 -14.53 -0.67 -26.73
N GLY A 88 -13.43 -1.40 -26.95
CA GLY A 88 -12.29 -0.95 -27.74
C GLY A 88 -11.25 -0.13 -26.96
N THR A 89 -11.41 0.05 -25.65
CA THR A 89 -10.40 0.68 -24.79
C THR A 89 -9.26 -0.28 -24.46
N VAL A 90 -8.02 0.23 -24.38
CA VAL A 90 -6.80 -0.56 -24.16
C VAL A 90 -6.18 -0.23 -22.81
N PHE A 91 -5.87 -1.27 -22.04
CA PHE A 91 -5.15 -1.20 -20.77
C PHE A 91 -3.80 -1.88 -20.88
N ALA A 92 -2.77 -1.35 -20.21
CA ALA A 92 -1.45 -1.97 -20.15
C ALA A 92 -0.83 -1.84 -18.77
N TRP A 93 -0.07 -2.85 -18.36
CA TRP A 93 0.67 -2.86 -17.10
C TRP A 93 1.91 -3.76 -17.16
N GLY A 94 2.84 -3.56 -16.23
CA GLY A 94 4.10 -4.27 -16.13
C GLY A 94 5.32 -3.39 -16.46
N LYS A 95 6.35 -4.01 -17.04
CA LYS A 95 7.61 -3.35 -17.43
C LYS A 95 7.39 -2.26 -18.49
N ASN A 96 8.09 -1.12 -18.38
CA ASN A 96 7.92 0.01 -19.30
C ASN A 96 9.21 0.66 -19.84
N ASP A 97 10.39 0.05 -19.70
CA ASP A 97 11.70 0.67 -20.03
C ASP A 97 11.81 1.28 -21.46
N TYR A 98 11.02 0.79 -22.42
CA TYR A 98 11.01 1.27 -23.81
C TYR A 98 9.70 2.01 -24.17
N GLY A 99 8.84 2.31 -23.19
CA GLY A 99 7.52 2.87 -23.42
C GLY A 99 6.50 1.86 -23.96
N GLN A 100 6.73 0.55 -23.81
CA GLN A 100 5.84 -0.50 -24.33
C GLN A 100 4.44 -0.51 -23.72
N LEU A 101 4.21 0.24 -22.63
CA LEU A 101 2.86 0.43 -22.10
C LEU A 101 2.07 1.54 -22.81
N GLY A 102 2.72 2.42 -23.59
CA GLY A 102 2.03 3.45 -24.39
C GLY A 102 1.52 4.67 -23.61
N ILE A 103 1.93 4.82 -22.36
CA ILE A 103 1.44 5.82 -21.38
C ILE A 103 2.26 7.11 -21.34
N GLY A 104 3.07 7.41 -22.36
CA GLY A 104 3.78 8.69 -22.52
C GLY A 104 5.07 8.88 -21.72
N HIS A 105 5.49 7.88 -20.95
CA HIS A 105 6.75 7.85 -20.21
C HIS A 105 7.30 6.41 -20.19
N HIS A 106 8.59 6.23 -19.86
CA HIS A 106 9.29 4.93 -19.95
C HIS A 106 10.05 4.51 -18.67
N LEU A 107 10.14 5.36 -17.64
CA LEU A 107 11.03 5.12 -16.48
C LEU A 107 10.37 4.34 -15.33
N GLN A 108 9.07 4.08 -15.38
CA GLN A 108 8.34 3.41 -14.30
C GLN A 108 7.49 2.23 -14.79
N ALA A 109 7.70 1.07 -14.17
CA ALA A 109 6.80 -0.06 -14.31
C ALA A 109 5.43 0.26 -13.68
N GLN A 110 4.36 -0.17 -14.32
CA GLN A 110 3.00 -0.01 -13.80
C GLN A 110 2.56 -1.31 -13.13
N LEU A 111 2.24 -1.27 -11.83
CA LEU A 111 1.88 -2.47 -11.06
C LEU A 111 0.39 -2.84 -11.17
N GLU A 112 -0.43 -1.93 -11.69
CA GLU A 112 -1.85 -2.12 -11.93
C GLU A 112 -2.20 -1.80 -13.40
N PRO A 113 -3.27 -2.40 -13.95
CA PRO A 113 -3.82 -2.08 -15.26
C PRO A 113 -4.11 -0.57 -15.42
N ARG A 114 -3.37 0.08 -16.31
CA ARG A 114 -3.53 1.51 -16.62
C ARG A 114 -4.11 1.70 -18.00
N LEU A 115 -5.08 2.60 -18.11
CA LEU A 115 -5.67 3.02 -19.39
C LEU A 115 -4.61 3.73 -20.26
N ILE A 116 -4.61 3.44 -21.56
CA ILE A 116 -3.80 4.17 -22.54
C ILE A 116 -4.60 5.37 -23.06
N ASP A 117 -4.46 6.52 -22.39
CA ASP A 117 -5.28 7.71 -22.63
C ASP A 117 -5.23 8.21 -24.09
N SER A 118 -4.10 8.03 -24.77
CA SER A 118 -3.90 8.43 -26.17
C SER A 118 -4.71 7.62 -27.19
N LEU A 119 -5.24 6.46 -26.80
CA LEU A 119 -6.14 5.63 -27.62
C LEU A 119 -7.60 5.72 -27.16
N SER A 120 -7.94 6.61 -26.23
CA SER A 120 -9.30 6.72 -25.68
C SER A 120 -10.36 7.07 -26.74
N ASP A 121 -10.00 7.89 -27.73
CA ASP A 121 -10.87 8.28 -28.85
C ASP A 121 -10.82 7.31 -30.03
N VAL A 122 -10.06 6.21 -29.92
CA VAL A 122 -9.84 5.25 -31.00
C VAL A 122 -10.40 3.89 -30.60
N VAL A 123 -11.36 3.38 -31.38
CA VAL A 123 -11.94 2.05 -31.13
C VAL A 123 -10.99 0.96 -31.66
N VAL A 124 -10.24 0.34 -30.74
CA VAL A 124 -9.33 -0.76 -31.06
C VAL A 124 -10.10 -2.07 -31.16
N SER A 125 -9.86 -2.84 -32.22
CA SER A 125 -10.50 -4.13 -32.48
C SER A 125 -9.62 -5.33 -32.13
N LYS A 126 -8.29 -5.20 -32.26
CA LYS A 126 -7.32 -6.26 -31.94
C LYS A 126 -6.00 -5.71 -31.43
N ILE A 127 -5.33 -6.48 -30.58
CA ILE A 127 -3.98 -6.20 -30.06
C ILE A 127 -3.04 -7.39 -30.26
N ALA A 128 -1.75 -7.11 -30.45
CA ALA A 128 -0.70 -8.13 -30.47
C ALA A 128 0.58 -7.61 -29.79
N THR A 129 1.24 -8.51 -29.05
CA THR A 129 2.57 -8.28 -28.48
C THR A 129 3.27 -9.62 -28.24
N ARG A 130 4.60 -9.59 -28.19
CA ARG A 130 5.45 -10.72 -27.76
C ARG A 130 6.76 -10.24 -27.17
N GLY A 131 7.45 -9.37 -27.91
CA GLY A 131 8.71 -8.74 -27.50
C GLY A 131 8.49 -7.58 -26.53
N SER A 132 9.05 -6.41 -26.88
CA SER A 132 8.94 -5.16 -26.11
C SER A 132 8.29 -4.04 -26.93
N HIS A 133 7.41 -4.39 -27.87
CA HIS A 133 6.60 -3.46 -28.65
C HIS A 133 5.18 -4.04 -28.80
N VAL A 134 4.23 -3.18 -29.13
CA VAL A 134 2.81 -3.54 -29.27
C VAL A 134 2.30 -3.05 -30.63
N LEU A 135 1.44 -3.85 -31.24
CA LEU A 135 0.63 -3.45 -32.38
C LEU A 135 -0.85 -3.47 -31.99
N ALA A 136 -1.60 -2.45 -32.39
CA ALA A 136 -3.04 -2.38 -32.23
C ALA A 136 -3.71 -2.08 -33.57
N ILE A 137 -4.81 -2.78 -33.86
CA ILE A 137 -5.64 -2.56 -35.05
C ILE A 137 -6.94 -1.89 -34.61
N THR A 138 -7.37 -0.88 -35.34
CA THR A 138 -8.65 -0.19 -35.15
C THR A 138 -9.78 -0.84 -35.94
N GLU A 139 -11.04 -0.49 -35.69
CA GLU A 139 -12.16 -1.03 -36.49
C GLU A 139 -12.10 -0.68 -37.99
N ASP A 140 -11.52 0.46 -38.35
CA ASP A 140 -11.28 0.87 -39.75
C ASP A 140 -10.05 0.20 -40.39
N GLY A 141 -9.37 -0.68 -39.66
CA GLY A 141 -8.21 -1.43 -40.16
C GLY A 141 -6.92 -0.62 -40.24
N ALA A 142 -6.81 0.49 -39.50
CA ALA A 142 -5.55 1.20 -39.28
C ALA A 142 -4.72 0.51 -38.20
N VAL A 143 -3.39 0.64 -38.29
CA VAL A 143 -2.46 0.02 -37.34
C VAL A 143 -1.71 1.09 -36.56
N PHE A 144 -1.66 0.91 -35.25
CA PHE A 144 -0.85 1.72 -34.32
C PHE A 144 0.26 0.86 -33.74
N SER A 145 1.44 1.46 -33.52
CA SER A 145 2.56 0.80 -32.87
C SER A 145 3.24 1.72 -31.84
N TRP A 146 3.83 1.09 -30.81
CA TRP A 146 4.63 1.76 -29.78
C TRP A 146 5.52 0.76 -29.03
N GLY A 147 6.46 1.27 -28.24
CA GLY A 147 7.45 0.54 -27.48
C GLY A 147 8.85 0.66 -28.07
N ARG A 148 9.62 -0.43 -27.98
CA ARG A 148 10.99 -0.55 -28.50
C ARG A 148 11.00 -0.49 -30.03
N GLY A 149 11.86 0.35 -30.61
CA GLY A 149 11.94 0.58 -32.06
C GLY A 149 13.34 0.45 -32.69
N ASP A 150 14.33 -0.01 -31.94
CA ASP A 150 15.75 -0.06 -32.33
C ASP A 150 16.04 -0.83 -33.63
N GLU A 151 15.21 -1.80 -33.99
CA GLU A 151 15.32 -2.62 -35.19
C GLU A 151 14.33 -2.19 -36.29
N GLY A 152 13.66 -1.06 -36.13
CA GLY A 152 12.63 -0.58 -37.05
C GLY A 152 11.26 -1.28 -36.90
N GLN A 153 11.09 -2.14 -35.89
CA GLN A 153 9.89 -2.96 -35.66
C GLN A 153 8.58 -2.18 -35.43
N LEU A 154 8.66 -0.85 -35.30
CA LEU A 154 7.49 0.03 -35.18
C LEU A 154 6.97 0.51 -36.54
N GLY A 155 7.78 0.48 -37.62
CA GLY A 155 7.31 0.77 -38.98
C GLY A 155 7.17 2.25 -39.34
N HIS A 156 7.84 3.16 -38.61
CA HIS A 156 7.72 4.61 -38.82
C HIS A 156 8.92 5.24 -39.55
N ASN A 157 9.69 4.45 -40.29
CA ASN A 157 10.92 4.90 -40.93
C ASN A 157 11.94 5.51 -39.94
N SER A 158 11.97 5.00 -38.71
CA SER A 158 12.88 5.41 -37.64
C SER A 158 13.22 4.20 -36.76
N ARG A 159 14.36 4.28 -36.07
CA ARG A 159 14.80 3.35 -35.03
C ARG A 159 14.51 3.82 -33.61
N ASP A 160 13.83 4.95 -33.47
CA ASP A 160 13.51 5.51 -32.16
C ASP A 160 12.42 4.71 -31.45
N ALA A 161 12.52 4.62 -30.13
CA ALA A 161 11.42 4.13 -29.31
C ALA A 161 10.25 5.13 -29.32
N ILE A 162 9.03 4.60 -29.30
CA ILE A 162 7.81 5.42 -29.29
C ILE A 162 7.05 5.12 -28.01
N HIS A 163 6.83 6.13 -27.17
CA HIS A 163 6.21 5.94 -25.85
C HIS A 163 4.70 6.17 -25.82
N VAL A 164 4.12 6.61 -26.94
CA VAL A 164 2.68 6.86 -27.13
C VAL A 164 2.27 6.22 -28.46
N PRO A 165 1.22 5.40 -28.51
CA PRO A 165 0.69 4.80 -29.73
C PRO A 165 0.69 5.77 -30.92
N LYS A 166 1.39 5.37 -31.99
CA LYS A 166 1.49 6.16 -33.22
C LYS A 166 0.97 5.33 -34.39
N ARG A 167 0.15 5.95 -35.24
CA ARG A 167 -0.38 5.30 -36.45
C ARG A 167 0.75 5.05 -37.47
N ILE A 168 0.83 3.83 -37.99
CA ILE A 168 1.76 3.44 -39.06
C ILE A 168 1.21 3.96 -40.40
N ALA A 169 2.04 4.67 -41.16
CA ALA A 169 1.67 5.15 -42.48
C ALA A 169 1.74 4.01 -43.51
N GLY A 170 0.86 4.02 -44.51
CA GLY A 170 0.88 3.05 -45.63
C GLY A 170 0.20 1.71 -45.35
N LEU A 171 -0.27 1.45 -44.13
CA LEU A 171 -1.10 0.28 -43.81
C LEU A 171 -2.58 0.67 -43.77
N HIS A 172 -3.38 0.00 -44.60
CA HIS A 172 -4.82 0.18 -44.69
C HIS A 172 -5.51 -1.19 -44.79
N GLN A 173 -6.72 -1.29 -44.24
CA GLN A 173 -7.54 -2.50 -44.29
C GLN A 173 -6.80 -3.74 -43.74
N ILE A 174 -6.17 -3.59 -42.58
CA ILE A 174 -5.48 -4.68 -41.88
C ILE A 174 -6.48 -5.47 -41.03
N SER A 175 -6.43 -6.80 -41.12
CA SER A 175 -7.32 -7.73 -40.42
C SER A 175 -6.65 -8.45 -39.23
N GLN A 176 -5.33 -8.60 -39.27
CA GLN A 176 -4.55 -9.28 -38.22
C GLN A 176 -3.12 -8.71 -38.15
N VAL A 177 -2.55 -8.70 -36.95
CA VAL A 177 -1.16 -8.31 -36.68
C VAL A 177 -0.51 -9.36 -35.79
N ALA A 178 0.80 -9.53 -35.94
CA ALA A 178 1.61 -10.38 -35.09
C ALA A 178 2.97 -9.71 -34.84
N CYS A 179 3.51 -9.92 -33.64
CA CYS A 179 4.76 -9.33 -33.21
C CYS A 179 5.78 -10.43 -32.91
N GLY A 180 6.98 -10.28 -33.47
CA GLY A 180 8.15 -11.04 -33.08
C GLY A 180 8.90 -10.40 -31.92
N ARG A 181 10.16 -10.81 -31.71
CA ARG A 181 11.05 -10.11 -30.75
C ARG A 181 11.45 -8.74 -31.27
N ALA A 182 11.77 -8.66 -32.56
CA ALA A 182 12.38 -7.51 -33.24
C ALA A 182 11.81 -7.25 -34.64
N HIS A 183 10.73 -7.93 -35.02
CA HIS A 183 10.03 -7.73 -36.30
C HIS A 183 8.53 -7.73 -36.07
N SER A 184 7.80 -7.21 -37.05
CA SER A 184 6.35 -7.08 -37.05
C SER A 184 5.76 -7.55 -38.37
N VAL A 185 4.55 -8.10 -38.30
CA VAL A 185 3.83 -8.63 -39.45
C VAL A 185 2.38 -8.18 -39.37
N ALA A 186 1.84 -7.72 -40.50
CA ALA A 186 0.43 -7.39 -40.66
C ALA A 186 -0.17 -8.16 -41.85
N LEU A 187 -1.43 -8.55 -41.73
CA LEU A 187 -2.21 -9.22 -42.76
C LEU A 187 -3.35 -8.30 -43.19
N SER A 188 -3.44 -8.01 -44.49
CA SER A 188 -4.55 -7.28 -45.08
C SER A 188 -5.80 -8.16 -45.21
N VAL A 189 -6.98 -7.54 -45.26
CA VAL A 189 -8.25 -8.20 -45.64
C VAL A 189 -8.18 -8.90 -47.01
N HIS A 190 -7.30 -8.45 -47.91
CA HIS A 190 -7.07 -9.06 -49.22
C HIS A 190 -6.09 -10.24 -49.20
N GLY A 191 -5.60 -10.62 -48.01
CA GLY A 191 -4.69 -11.73 -47.84
C GLY A 191 -3.22 -11.42 -48.16
N THR A 192 -2.85 -10.15 -48.34
CA THR A 192 -1.46 -9.69 -48.49
C THR A 192 -0.78 -9.55 -47.12
N ILE A 193 0.44 -10.07 -46.99
CA ILE A 193 1.26 -9.90 -45.79
C ILE A 193 2.21 -8.71 -45.97
N PHE A 194 2.30 -7.88 -44.94
CA PHE A 194 3.31 -6.83 -44.79
C PHE A 194 4.26 -7.20 -43.65
N THR A 195 5.58 -7.07 -43.88
CA THR A 195 6.61 -7.33 -42.87
C THR A 195 7.54 -6.13 -42.72
N TRP A 196 8.04 -5.90 -41.49
CA TRP A 196 9.04 -4.88 -41.20
C TRP A 196 9.78 -5.17 -39.88
N GLY A 197 10.89 -4.46 -39.64
CA GLY A 197 11.80 -4.64 -38.52
C GLY A 197 13.06 -5.41 -38.91
N SER A 198 13.61 -6.18 -37.97
CA SER A 198 14.83 -6.99 -38.19
C SER A 198 14.60 -8.16 -39.16
N GLY A 199 15.47 -8.26 -40.16
CA GLY A 199 15.54 -9.31 -41.17
C GLY A 199 16.80 -10.17 -41.12
N GLU A 200 17.71 -9.97 -40.15
CA GLU A 200 19.02 -10.66 -40.04
C GLU A 200 18.92 -12.19 -40.20
N ASP A 201 17.89 -12.80 -39.59
CA ASP A 201 17.63 -14.24 -39.65
C ASP A 201 16.54 -14.63 -40.66
N GLY A 202 16.21 -13.76 -41.63
CA GLY A 202 15.18 -14.01 -42.64
C GLY A 202 13.74 -13.91 -42.15
N ALA A 203 13.48 -13.40 -40.94
CA ALA A 203 12.14 -13.35 -40.33
C ALA A 203 11.09 -12.56 -41.14
N LEU A 204 11.55 -11.67 -42.03
CA LEU A 204 10.71 -10.85 -42.91
C LEU A 204 10.19 -11.58 -44.14
N GLY A 205 10.80 -12.71 -44.54
CA GLY A 205 10.40 -13.44 -45.75
C GLY A 205 10.94 -12.85 -47.06
N LEU A 206 11.88 -11.90 -46.96
CA LEU A 206 12.51 -11.19 -48.07
C LEU A 206 13.94 -11.73 -48.24
N SER A 207 14.37 -12.05 -49.47
CA SER A 207 15.64 -12.73 -49.74
C SER A 207 16.88 -11.92 -49.33
N ASP A 208 16.83 -10.60 -49.48
CA ASP A 208 18.00 -9.71 -49.43
C ASP A 208 17.85 -8.53 -48.45
N SER A 209 16.88 -8.60 -47.52
CA SER A 209 16.62 -7.50 -46.57
C SER A 209 17.08 -7.84 -45.16
N GLU A 210 18.08 -7.11 -44.68
CA GLU A 210 18.59 -7.21 -43.30
C GLU A 210 17.73 -6.42 -42.30
N VAL A 211 17.13 -5.29 -42.69
CA VAL A 211 16.21 -4.49 -41.86
C VAL A 211 15.26 -3.68 -42.76
N GLU A 212 13.97 -3.69 -42.47
CA GLU A 212 12.99 -2.79 -43.08
C GLU A 212 12.39 -1.84 -42.04
N LEU A 213 12.52 -0.53 -42.24
CA LEU A 213 12.01 0.47 -41.28
C LEU A 213 10.55 0.85 -41.52
N VAL A 214 9.97 0.39 -42.63
CA VAL A 214 8.58 0.62 -43.05
C VAL A 214 7.94 -0.70 -43.48
N PRO A 215 6.61 -0.85 -43.40
CA PRO A 215 5.92 -2.05 -43.85
C PRO A 215 6.14 -2.33 -45.34
N VAL A 216 6.69 -3.51 -45.67
CA VAL A 216 6.92 -3.96 -47.05
C VAL A 216 6.00 -5.14 -47.37
N ALA A 217 5.32 -5.09 -48.52
CA ALA A 217 4.45 -6.17 -48.98
C ALA A 217 5.26 -7.36 -49.50
N LEU A 218 4.97 -8.54 -48.97
CA LEU A 218 5.58 -9.80 -49.40
C LEU A 218 5.10 -10.16 -50.82
N GLN A 219 6.04 -10.29 -51.76
CA GLN A 219 5.74 -10.61 -53.16
C GLN A 219 5.60 -12.12 -53.37
N VAL A 220 4.42 -12.67 -53.10
CA VAL A 220 4.08 -14.08 -53.33
C VAL A 220 2.78 -14.24 -54.10
N SER A 221 2.60 -15.37 -54.79
CA SER A 221 1.46 -15.62 -55.68
C SER A 221 0.19 -16.12 -55.00
N PHE A 222 0.20 -16.30 -53.67
CA PHE A 222 -0.90 -16.87 -52.90
C PHE A 222 -1.34 -15.92 -51.77
N THR A 223 -2.58 -16.09 -51.33
CA THR A 223 -3.20 -15.28 -50.28
C THR A 223 -3.15 -15.98 -48.93
N PHE A 224 -3.09 -15.19 -47.86
CA PHE A 224 -3.05 -15.68 -46.48
C PHE A 224 -4.33 -15.39 -45.72
N GLN A 225 -4.64 -16.24 -44.74
CA GLN A 225 -5.79 -16.09 -43.84
C GLN A 225 -5.40 -15.89 -42.37
N SER A 226 -4.20 -16.30 -41.96
CA SER A 226 -3.72 -16.11 -40.58
C SER A 226 -2.20 -16.03 -40.53
N ILE A 227 -1.69 -15.29 -39.55
CA ILE A 227 -0.26 -15.06 -39.32
C ILE A 227 0.11 -15.29 -37.85
N GLY A 228 1.33 -15.75 -37.59
CA GLY A 228 1.91 -15.88 -36.26
C GLY A 228 3.41 -15.64 -36.29
N CYS A 229 3.93 -15.02 -35.23
CA CYS A 229 5.36 -14.75 -35.10
C CYS A 229 5.89 -15.39 -33.82
N GLY A 230 7.08 -15.98 -33.90
CA GLY A 230 7.88 -16.34 -32.73
C GLY A 230 8.98 -15.31 -32.46
N SER A 231 10.13 -15.73 -31.91
CA SER A 231 11.19 -14.78 -31.60
C SER A 231 11.81 -14.16 -32.85
N ARG A 232 12.17 -14.99 -33.83
CA ARG A 232 12.89 -14.60 -35.07
C ARG A 232 12.44 -15.44 -36.28
N HIS A 233 11.21 -15.93 -36.22
CA HIS A 233 10.58 -16.72 -37.29
C HIS A 233 9.11 -16.34 -37.41
N THR A 234 8.54 -16.62 -38.57
CA THR A 234 7.16 -16.30 -38.92
C THR A 234 6.50 -17.53 -39.50
N LEU A 235 5.26 -17.78 -39.08
CA LEU A 235 4.35 -18.76 -39.64
C LEU A 235 3.18 -18.04 -40.28
N ALA A 236 2.72 -18.54 -41.43
CA ALA A 236 1.52 -18.04 -42.06
C ALA A 236 0.68 -19.20 -42.61
N LEU A 237 -0.63 -19.10 -42.44
CA LEU A 237 -1.60 -20.03 -42.98
C LEU A 237 -2.20 -19.40 -44.23
N THR A 238 -2.05 -20.09 -45.35
CA THR A 238 -2.60 -19.69 -46.64
C THR A 238 -4.11 -19.96 -46.70
N SER A 239 -4.82 -19.29 -47.61
CA SER A 239 -6.26 -19.47 -47.82
C SER A 239 -6.63 -20.89 -48.30
N ASP A 240 -5.67 -21.62 -48.88
CA ASP A 240 -5.79 -23.02 -49.29
C ASP A 240 -5.27 -24.02 -48.23
N PHE A 241 -5.20 -23.58 -46.97
CA PHE A 241 -4.86 -24.39 -45.79
C PHE A 241 -3.43 -24.93 -45.70
N ARG A 242 -2.51 -24.44 -46.54
CA ARG A 242 -1.07 -24.74 -46.43
C ARG A 242 -0.39 -23.88 -45.37
N VAL A 243 0.55 -24.47 -44.64
CA VAL A 243 1.33 -23.78 -43.61
C VAL A 243 2.71 -23.42 -44.17
N MET A 244 2.98 -22.12 -44.22
CA MET A 244 4.27 -21.58 -44.64
C MET A 244 5.08 -21.15 -43.42
N SER A 245 6.39 -21.40 -43.44
CA SER A 245 7.32 -21.00 -42.40
C SER A 245 8.60 -20.39 -43.00
N TRP A 246 9.15 -19.39 -42.33
CA TRP A 246 10.43 -18.78 -42.68
C TRP A 246 11.06 -18.08 -41.47
N GLY A 247 12.34 -17.80 -41.57
CA GLY A 247 13.18 -17.16 -40.57
C GLY A 247 14.20 -18.11 -39.94
N TRP A 248 14.57 -17.81 -38.70
CA TRP A 248 15.57 -18.57 -37.94
C TRP A 248 15.10 -20.00 -37.64
N ASN A 249 15.96 -21.01 -37.80
CA ASN A 249 15.58 -22.43 -37.69
C ASN A 249 16.52 -23.32 -36.84
N MET A 250 17.43 -22.73 -36.05
CA MET A 250 18.42 -23.51 -35.29
C MET A 250 17.85 -24.49 -34.23
N TYR A 251 16.56 -24.40 -33.90
CA TYR A 251 15.85 -25.35 -33.04
C TYR A 251 14.71 -26.06 -33.78
N GLY A 252 14.76 -26.17 -35.10
CA GLY A 252 13.74 -26.85 -35.90
C GLY A 252 12.37 -26.16 -35.91
N GLN A 253 12.28 -24.90 -35.46
CA GLN A 253 11.01 -24.17 -35.35
C GLN A 253 10.31 -23.93 -36.70
N LEU A 254 10.96 -24.11 -37.84
CA LEU A 254 10.30 -24.03 -39.14
C LEU A 254 9.57 -25.33 -39.53
N GLY A 255 9.89 -26.47 -38.91
CA GLY A 255 9.22 -27.74 -39.17
C GLY A 255 9.59 -28.41 -40.50
N LEU A 256 10.66 -27.96 -41.15
CA LEU A 256 11.07 -28.41 -42.50
C LEU A 256 11.90 -29.69 -42.50
N GLY A 257 12.27 -30.22 -41.33
CA GLY A 257 13.11 -31.42 -41.20
C GLY A 257 14.63 -31.18 -41.26
N HIS A 258 15.07 -29.92 -41.26
CA HIS A 258 16.47 -29.51 -41.16
C HIS A 258 16.59 -28.28 -40.24
N LEU A 259 17.81 -27.81 -39.96
CA LEU A 259 18.10 -26.71 -39.02
C LEU A 259 18.49 -25.40 -39.69
N ASP A 260 18.56 -25.37 -41.02
CA ASP A 260 19.00 -24.19 -41.76
C ASP A 260 17.93 -23.11 -41.75
N THR A 261 18.39 -21.86 -41.58
CA THR A 261 17.57 -20.66 -41.71
C THR A 261 17.03 -20.56 -43.14
N VAL A 262 15.74 -20.25 -43.27
CA VAL A 262 15.09 -20.09 -44.58
C VAL A 262 14.55 -18.67 -44.69
N ARG A 263 15.04 -17.90 -45.66
CA ARG A 263 14.71 -16.46 -45.79
C ARG A 263 13.43 -16.16 -46.56
N THR A 264 12.91 -17.13 -47.29
CA THR A 264 11.66 -17.01 -48.06
C THR A 264 10.61 -17.99 -47.54
N PRO A 265 9.31 -17.70 -47.66
CA PRO A 265 8.26 -18.62 -47.23
C PRO A 265 8.42 -20.01 -47.84
N ALA A 266 8.56 -21.03 -46.99
CA ALA A 266 8.63 -22.44 -47.38
C ALA A 266 7.45 -23.23 -46.80
N GLU A 267 6.91 -24.16 -47.58
CA GLU A 267 5.78 -25.01 -47.15
C GLU A 267 6.26 -26.13 -46.24
N ILE A 268 5.57 -26.35 -45.12
CA ILE A 268 5.90 -27.42 -44.17
C ILE A 268 5.47 -28.78 -44.73
N PRO A 269 6.39 -29.72 -45.02
CA PRO A 269 6.06 -30.95 -45.74
C PRO A 269 5.05 -31.85 -45.02
N THR A 270 5.04 -31.86 -43.69
CA THR A 270 4.14 -32.71 -42.89
C THR A 270 2.66 -32.41 -43.11
N PHE A 271 2.30 -31.17 -43.45
CA PHE A 271 0.92 -30.74 -43.62
C PHE A 271 0.42 -30.78 -45.06
N ILE A 272 1.26 -31.21 -46.02
CA ILE A 272 0.85 -31.32 -47.42
C ILE A 272 -0.33 -32.29 -47.53
N GLY A 273 -1.44 -31.81 -48.09
CA GLY A 273 -2.69 -32.57 -48.22
C GLY A 273 -3.55 -32.63 -46.95
N GLN A 274 -3.16 -31.94 -45.87
CA GLN A 274 -3.95 -31.84 -44.64
C GLN A 274 -4.54 -30.43 -44.48
N LYS A 275 -5.72 -30.34 -43.86
CA LYS A 275 -6.42 -29.06 -43.65
C LYS A 275 -6.05 -28.46 -42.29
N VAL A 276 -5.12 -27.51 -42.25
CA VAL A 276 -4.79 -26.79 -41.00
C VAL A 276 -5.76 -25.63 -40.78
N THR A 277 -6.30 -25.49 -39.57
CA THR A 277 -7.27 -24.43 -39.22
C THR A 277 -6.69 -23.33 -38.36
N GLN A 278 -5.71 -23.62 -37.51
CA GLN A 278 -5.09 -22.64 -36.62
C GLN A 278 -3.59 -22.89 -36.47
N ILE A 279 -2.85 -21.80 -36.37
CA ILE A 279 -1.40 -21.78 -36.07
C ILE A 279 -1.16 -21.00 -34.77
N VAL A 280 -0.25 -21.49 -33.94
CA VAL A 280 0.15 -20.84 -32.68
C VAL A 280 1.67 -20.83 -32.58
N CYS A 281 2.25 -19.65 -32.38
CA CYS A 281 3.69 -19.50 -32.20
C CYS A 281 4.03 -19.28 -30.73
N GLY A 282 5.04 -19.98 -30.23
CA GLY A 282 5.78 -19.67 -29.01
C GLY A 282 7.03 -18.85 -29.33
N PHE A 283 7.95 -18.75 -28.39
CA PHE A 283 9.23 -18.06 -28.64
C PHE A 283 10.14 -18.83 -29.62
N ARG A 284 10.20 -20.16 -29.47
CA ARG A 284 11.07 -21.08 -30.24
C ARG A 284 10.41 -22.42 -30.57
N HIS A 285 9.12 -22.54 -30.29
CA HIS A 285 8.31 -23.73 -30.53
C HIS A 285 6.96 -23.29 -31.08
N ASN A 286 6.25 -24.20 -31.77
CA ASN A 286 5.00 -23.87 -32.45
C ASN A 286 4.01 -25.01 -32.35
N PHE A 287 2.75 -24.67 -32.60
CA PHE A 287 1.66 -25.62 -32.76
C PHE A 287 0.82 -25.33 -34.00
N ALA A 288 0.25 -26.39 -34.55
CA ALA A 288 -0.79 -26.34 -35.58
C ALA A 288 -1.96 -27.20 -35.13
N VAL A 289 -3.17 -26.76 -35.47
CA VAL A 289 -4.42 -27.42 -35.12
C VAL A 289 -5.09 -27.91 -36.40
N LEU A 290 -5.40 -29.20 -36.43
CA LEU A 290 -6.08 -29.85 -37.55
C LEU A 290 -7.44 -30.36 -37.07
N PRO A 291 -8.52 -30.15 -37.84
CA PRO A 291 -9.83 -30.67 -37.49
C PRO A 291 -9.86 -32.19 -37.68
N HIS A 292 -10.22 -32.90 -36.61
CA HIS A 292 -10.48 -34.34 -36.65
C HIS A 292 -11.95 -34.61 -37.02
N SER A 293 -12.87 -33.86 -36.40
CA SER A 293 -14.30 -33.89 -36.67
C SER A 293 -14.90 -32.47 -36.70
N ALA A 294 -16.23 -32.36 -36.75
CA ALA A 294 -16.91 -31.07 -36.64
C ALA A 294 -16.70 -30.37 -35.28
N MET A 295 -16.34 -31.11 -34.23
CA MET A 295 -16.18 -30.57 -32.86
C MET A 295 -14.82 -30.84 -32.22
N THR A 296 -14.00 -31.70 -32.82
CA THR A 296 -12.72 -32.14 -32.23
C THR A 296 -11.55 -31.87 -33.17
N VAL A 297 -10.39 -31.63 -32.57
CA VAL A 297 -9.15 -31.30 -33.26
C VAL A 297 -7.96 -32.11 -32.75
N ASP A 298 -6.97 -32.25 -33.61
CA ASP A 298 -5.66 -32.81 -33.30
C ASP A 298 -4.61 -31.69 -33.28
N VAL A 299 -3.80 -31.63 -32.22
CA VAL A 299 -2.73 -30.63 -32.07
C VAL A 299 -1.37 -31.24 -32.41
N TYR A 300 -0.63 -30.57 -33.28
CA TYR A 300 0.74 -30.91 -33.64
C TYR A 300 1.71 -29.87 -33.07
N GLY A 301 2.83 -30.31 -32.50
CA GLY A 301 3.89 -29.46 -31.95
C GLY A 301 5.25 -29.72 -32.60
N TRP A 302 6.07 -28.67 -32.74
CA TRP A 302 7.47 -28.78 -33.19
C TRP A 302 8.34 -27.60 -32.74
N GLY A 303 9.64 -27.76 -32.88
CA GLY A 303 10.66 -26.79 -32.48
C GLY A 303 11.41 -27.20 -31.21
N TRP A 304 11.80 -26.21 -30.40
CA TRP A 304 12.56 -26.44 -29.18
C TRP A 304 11.72 -27.10 -28.08
N ASN A 305 12.26 -28.12 -27.39
CA ASN A 305 11.56 -28.91 -26.39
C ASN A 305 12.40 -29.27 -25.13
N GLU A 306 13.53 -28.61 -24.88
CA GLU A 306 14.38 -28.92 -23.70
C GLU A 306 13.66 -28.87 -22.35
N HIS A 307 12.63 -28.03 -22.20
CA HIS A 307 11.85 -27.92 -20.98
C HIS A 307 10.50 -28.65 -21.06
N GLY A 308 10.27 -29.44 -22.11
CA GLY A 308 9.02 -30.14 -22.36
C GLY A 308 7.88 -29.25 -22.85
N GLN A 309 8.17 -28.06 -23.40
CA GLN A 309 7.13 -27.10 -23.83
C GLN A 309 6.26 -27.57 -25.01
N LEU A 310 6.65 -28.64 -25.72
CA LEU A 310 5.81 -29.29 -26.73
C LEU A 310 4.84 -30.31 -26.14
N GLY A 311 5.01 -30.69 -24.87
CA GLY A 311 4.18 -31.69 -24.22
C GLY A 311 4.60 -33.12 -24.60
N ASP A 312 3.62 -34.01 -24.69
CA ASP A 312 3.80 -35.43 -24.96
C ASP A 312 3.80 -35.77 -26.47
N VAL A 313 4.74 -35.14 -27.19
CA VAL A 313 5.01 -35.42 -28.60
C VAL A 313 5.64 -36.81 -28.80
N GLU A 314 5.49 -37.37 -30.00
CA GLU A 314 5.88 -38.76 -30.32
C GLU A 314 7.36 -39.07 -30.03
N SER A 315 8.26 -38.14 -30.35
CA SER A 315 9.68 -38.21 -30.02
C SER A 315 10.00 -37.23 -28.89
N ALA A 316 10.62 -37.74 -27.82
CA ALA A 316 11.03 -36.93 -26.67
C ALA A 316 12.35 -36.16 -26.91
N ASP A 317 12.68 -35.88 -28.18
CA ASP A 317 13.89 -35.16 -28.54
C ASP A 317 13.85 -33.73 -28.01
N ALA A 318 15.03 -33.20 -27.64
CA ALA A 318 15.20 -31.81 -27.22
C ALA A 318 14.82 -30.80 -28.34
N VAL A 319 14.87 -31.25 -29.59
CA VAL A 319 14.50 -30.48 -30.79
C VAL A 319 13.69 -31.36 -31.72
N VAL A 320 12.47 -30.93 -32.05
CA VAL A 320 11.55 -31.63 -32.94
C VAL A 320 11.55 -30.92 -34.29
N LEU A 321 12.20 -31.52 -35.29
CA LEU A 321 12.46 -30.90 -36.60
C LEU A 321 11.26 -30.92 -37.55
N ARG A 322 10.27 -31.78 -37.30
CA ARG A 322 9.04 -31.93 -38.08
C ARG A 322 7.83 -31.95 -37.14
N PRO A 323 6.69 -31.34 -37.50
CA PRO A 323 5.47 -31.43 -36.73
C PRO A 323 5.12 -32.86 -36.31
N GLN A 324 4.95 -33.07 -35.00
CA GLN A 324 4.54 -34.34 -34.40
C GLN A 324 3.25 -34.15 -33.62
N ARG A 325 2.43 -35.18 -33.54
CA ARG A 325 1.17 -35.15 -32.79
C ARG A 325 1.45 -35.12 -31.29
N CYS A 326 0.72 -34.26 -30.57
CA CYS A 326 0.68 -34.28 -29.11
C CYS A 326 -0.34 -35.32 -28.65
N ARG A 327 0.10 -36.42 -28.02
CA ARG A 327 -0.77 -37.58 -27.75
C ARG A 327 -1.94 -37.25 -26.81
N SER A 328 -1.74 -36.33 -25.86
CA SER A 328 -2.76 -35.90 -24.91
C SER A 328 -3.76 -34.90 -25.49
N LEU A 329 -3.52 -34.38 -26.70
CA LEU A 329 -4.35 -33.39 -27.38
C LEU A 329 -4.89 -33.92 -28.73
N MET A 330 -5.25 -35.20 -28.75
CA MET A 330 -5.92 -35.85 -29.88
C MET A 330 -7.43 -35.90 -29.63
N ASP A 331 -8.22 -35.65 -30.68
CA ASP A 331 -9.69 -35.68 -30.64
C ASP A 331 -10.29 -34.79 -29.51
N VAL A 332 -9.68 -33.62 -29.27
CA VAL A 332 -10.10 -32.70 -28.19
C VAL A 332 -10.91 -31.53 -28.72
N ALA A 333 -11.88 -31.06 -27.94
CA ALA A 333 -12.65 -29.84 -28.23
C ALA A 333 -11.88 -28.58 -27.76
N LEU A 334 -10.80 -28.24 -28.47
CA LEU A 334 -9.91 -27.11 -28.13
C LEU A 334 -10.66 -25.76 -28.23
N THR A 335 -10.62 -24.96 -27.17
CA THR A 335 -11.19 -23.59 -27.16
C THR A 335 -10.13 -22.52 -27.40
N SER A 336 -8.97 -22.65 -26.77
CA SER A 336 -7.86 -21.71 -26.90
C SER A 336 -6.53 -22.40 -26.64
N LEU A 337 -5.47 -21.95 -27.35
CA LEU A 337 -4.10 -22.44 -27.19
C LEU A 337 -3.14 -21.26 -27.28
N ALA A 338 -2.21 -21.16 -26.33
CA ALA A 338 -1.18 -20.15 -26.30
C ALA A 338 0.18 -20.75 -25.94
N ALA A 339 1.23 -20.19 -26.53
CA ALA A 339 2.60 -20.61 -26.35
C ALA A 339 3.46 -19.42 -25.93
N GLY A 340 4.12 -19.55 -24.78
CA GLY A 340 4.94 -18.51 -24.16
C GLY A 340 6.43 -18.63 -24.50
N GLY A 341 7.26 -18.21 -23.54
CA GLY A 341 8.72 -18.31 -23.62
C GLY A 341 9.21 -19.75 -23.66
N ARG A 342 8.82 -20.53 -22.65
CA ARG A 342 9.27 -21.92 -22.41
C ARG A 342 8.15 -22.82 -21.86
N HIS A 343 6.91 -22.40 -22.03
CA HIS A 343 5.72 -23.06 -21.52
C HIS A 343 4.56 -22.86 -22.50
N SER A 344 3.54 -23.68 -22.35
CA SER A 344 2.36 -23.68 -23.19
C SER A 344 1.12 -23.88 -22.32
N VAL A 345 0.02 -23.26 -22.70
CA VAL A 345 -1.26 -23.34 -22.00
C VAL A 345 -2.37 -23.56 -23.02
N CYS A 346 -3.28 -24.48 -22.74
CA CYS A 346 -4.47 -24.70 -23.55
C CYS A 346 -5.72 -24.81 -22.69
N SER A 347 -6.87 -24.61 -23.34
CA SER A 347 -8.19 -24.79 -22.75
C SER A 347 -9.03 -25.66 -23.67
N ILE A 348 -9.78 -26.58 -23.08
CA ILE A 348 -10.61 -27.59 -23.74
C ILE A 348 -12.02 -27.51 -23.15
N HIS A 349 -13.02 -27.52 -24.01
CA HIS A 349 -14.42 -27.50 -23.62
C HIS A 349 -14.82 -28.83 -22.95
N PRO A 350 -15.63 -28.84 -21.87
CA PRO A 350 -16.37 -27.70 -21.32
C PRO A 350 -15.63 -26.84 -20.28
N HIS A 351 -14.76 -27.39 -19.42
CA HIS A 351 -14.20 -26.65 -18.28
C HIS A 351 -12.81 -27.11 -17.82
N ILE A 352 -11.92 -27.48 -18.75
CA ILE A 352 -10.61 -28.01 -18.42
C ILE A 352 -9.54 -27.19 -19.12
N SER A 353 -8.55 -26.70 -18.37
CA SER A 353 -7.36 -26.04 -18.94
C SER A 353 -6.11 -26.78 -18.50
N PHE A 354 -5.13 -26.85 -19.39
CA PHE A 354 -3.87 -27.53 -19.14
C PHE A 354 -2.69 -26.58 -19.36
N ALA A 355 -1.67 -26.72 -18.53
CA ALA A 355 -0.39 -26.04 -18.68
C ALA A 355 0.76 -27.05 -18.58
N TRP A 356 1.81 -26.84 -19.38
CA TRP A 356 3.02 -27.68 -19.41
C TRP A 356 4.24 -26.89 -19.90
N GLY A 357 5.43 -27.46 -19.70
CA GLY A 357 6.74 -26.88 -19.98
C GLY A 357 7.50 -26.47 -18.72
N ARG A 358 8.28 -25.39 -18.82
CA ARG A 358 9.01 -24.80 -17.69
C ARG A 358 8.03 -24.20 -16.69
N GLY A 359 8.28 -24.41 -15.40
CA GLY A 359 7.45 -23.88 -14.31
C GLY A 359 8.22 -23.23 -13.16
N THR A 360 9.51 -22.94 -13.34
CA THR A 360 10.38 -22.45 -12.26
C THR A 360 9.99 -21.09 -11.71
N ASP A 361 9.30 -20.28 -12.51
CA ASP A 361 8.86 -18.94 -12.15
C ASP A 361 7.33 -18.91 -11.85
N GLY A 362 6.70 -20.08 -11.76
CA GLY A 362 5.27 -20.25 -11.50
C GLY A 362 4.37 -20.06 -12.73
N GLU A 363 4.93 -19.93 -13.94
CA GLU A 363 4.22 -19.61 -15.19
C GLU A 363 3.19 -20.67 -15.62
N LEU A 364 3.28 -21.88 -15.06
CA LEU A 364 2.31 -22.96 -15.25
C LEU A 364 1.04 -22.78 -14.41
N GLY A 365 1.09 -22.09 -13.27
CA GLY A 365 -0.10 -21.86 -12.44
C GLY A 365 -0.59 -23.09 -11.67
N THR A 366 0.24 -24.12 -11.52
CA THR A 366 -0.15 -25.41 -10.88
C THR A 366 -0.05 -25.38 -9.35
N GLY A 367 0.43 -24.29 -8.76
CA GLY A 367 0.76 -24.20 -7.34
C GLY A 367 2.11 -24.83 -6.96
N SER A 368 2.94 -25.17 -7.95
CA SER A 368 4.29 -25.70 -7.78
C SER A 368 5.26 -25.00 -8.74
N VAL A 369 6.51 -24.81 -8.31
CA VAL A 369 7.61 -24.24 -9.13
C VAL A 369 8.39 -25.31 -9.92
N THR A 370 7.76 -26.45 -10.20
CA THR A 370 8.38 -27.57 -10.91
C THR A 370 7.99 -27.55 -12.38
N SER A 371 8.98 -27.75 -13.27
CA SER A 371 8.71 -27.98 -14.69
C SER A 371 7.95 -29.29 -14.88
N LYS A 372 6.98 -29.30 -15.79
CA LYS A 372 6.11 -30.45 -16.07
C LYS A 372 6.08 -30.70 -17.57
N GLN A 373 6.58 -31.85 -18.01
CA GLN A 373 6.49 -32.24 -19.42
C GLN A 373 5.07 -32.69 -19.80
N GLY A 374 4.35 -33.33 -18.87
CA GLY A 374 2.96 -33.73 -19.06
C GLY A 374 1.98 -32.58 -18.82
N LEU A 375 0.82 -32.66 -19.49
CA LEU A 375 -0.27 -31.71 -19.32
C LEU A 375 -0.77 -31.73 -17.88
N THR A 376 -0.65 -30.58 -17.19
CA THR A 376 -1.12 -30.43 -15.81
C THR A 376 -2.36 -29.56 -15.80
N CYS A 377 -3.43 -30.04 -15.15
CA CYS A 377 -4.68 -29.31 -15.12
C CYS A 377 -4.59 -28.05 -14.24
N ILE A 378 -5.18 -26.97 -14.73
CA ILE A 378 -5.31 -25.67 -14.09
C ILE A 378 -6.73 -25.12 -14.31
N LEU A 379 -7.15 -24.16 -13.48
CA LEU A 379 -8.47 -23.51 -13.60
C LEU A 379 -9.65 -24.50 -13.68
N HIS A 380 -9.61 -25.55 -12.84
CA HIS A 380 -10.66 -26.57 -12.77
C HIS A 380 -12.06 -25.96 -12.64
N HIS A 381 -13.03 -26.50 -13.41
CA HIS A 381 -14.45 -26.11 -13.37
C HIS A 381 -14.71 -24.64 -13.75
N ARG A 382 -13.85 -24.04 -14.56
CA ARG A 382 -14.07 -22.69 -15.09
C ARG A 382 -14.07 -22.71 -16.61
N THR A 383 -14.97 -21.95 -17.22
CA THR A 383 -14.99 -21.74 -18.66
C THR A 383 -13.94 -20.71 -19.04
N VAL A 384 -12.92 -21.12 -19.79
CA VAL A 384 -11.85 -20.23 -20.26
C VAL A 384 -12.05 -19.91 -21.73
N PHE A 385 -12.17 -18.63 -22.07
CA PHE A 385 -12.41 -18.15 -23.43
C PHE A 385 -11.12 -17.91 -24.21
N GLN A 386 -10.11 -17.38 -23.54
CA GLN A 386 -8.82 -17.07 -24.15
C GLN A 386 -7.70 -17.29 -23.14
N VAL A 387 -6.58 -17.82 -23.60
CA VAL A 387 -5.32 -17.85 -22.85
C VAL A 387 -4.25 -17.04 -23.59
N ALA A 388 -3.36 -16.41 -22.83
CA ALA A 388 -2.23 -15.64 -23.36
C ALA A 388 -0.98 -15.93 -22.51
N CYS A 389 0.17 -16.10 -23.17
CA CYS A 389 1.42 -16.44 -22.51
C CYS A 389 2.52 -15.44 -22.88
N GLY A 390 3.17 -14.87 -21.87
CA GLY A 390 4.35 -14.04 -22.04
C GLY A 390 5.64 -14.86 -21.94
N TRP A 391 6.75 -14.21 -21.61
CA TRP A 391 8.04 -14.90 -21.43
C TRP A 391 8.05 -15.88 -20.25
N ALA A 392 7.55 -15.44 -19.09
CA ALA A 392 7.54 -16.18 -17.82
C ALA A 392 6.27 -15.89 -16.98
N HIS A 393 5.18 -15.49 -17.65
CA HIS A 393 3.88 -15.29 -17.01
C HIS A 393 2.78 -15.70 -18.00
N SER A 394 1.59 -15.93 -17.47
CA SER A 394 0.42 -16.38 -18.21
C SER A 394 -0.80 -15.60 -17.75
N ALA A 395 -1.76 -15.43 -18.65
CA ALA A 395 -3.03 -14.80 -18.37
C ALA A 395 -4.18 -15.55 -19.05
N ALA A 396 -5.38 -15.49 -18.46
CA ALA A 396 -6.57 -16.12 -19.01
C ALA A 396 -7.81 -15.25 -18.81
N LEU A 397 -8.70 -15.28 -19.81
CA LEU A 397 -10.06 -14.75 -19.74
C LEU A 397 -11.02 -15.86 -19.33
N VAL A 398 -11.63 -15.69 -18.17
CA VAL A 398 -12.40 -16.74 -17.51
C VAL A 398 -13.81 -16.24 -17.25
N GLN A 399 -14.82 -17.03 -17.63
CA GLN A 399 -16.21 -16.75 -17.26
C GLN A 399 -16.37 -16.95 -15.75
N GLU A 400 -16.88 -15.94 -15.06
CA GLU A 400 -17.21 -16.10 -13.66
C GLU A 400 -18.63 -16.68 -13.53
N ASP A 401 -18.74 -17.85 -12.92
CA ASP A 401 -20.03 -18.36 -12.47
C ASP A 401 -20.43 -17.59 -11.21
N THR A 402 -21.38 -16.66 -11.38
CA THR A 402 -22.04 -15.95 -10.28
C THR A 402 -22.70 -16.91 -9.27
N SER A 403 -22.86 -18.18 -9.59
CA SER A 403 -23.33 -19.24 -8.68
C SER A 403 -22.23 -19.85 -7.78
N GLY A 404 -20.95 -19.75 -8.15
CA GLY A 404 -19.82 -20.28 -7.35
C GLY A 404 -19.19 -19.26 -6.40
N ALA A 405 -19.23 -17.97 -6.75
CA ALA A 405 -18.74 -16.89 -5.91
C ALA A 405 -19.72 -16.51 -4.77
N MET A 406 -20.98 -16.96 -4.84
CA MET A 406 -21.95 -16.80 -3.74
C MET A 406 -21.89 -17.92 -2.69
N ALA A 407 -21.07 -18.96 -2.89
CA ALA A 407 -21.00 -20.13 -1.99
C ALA A 407 -19.67 -20.25 -1.22
N ALA A 408 -18.87 -19.19 -1.16
CA ALA A 408 -17.76 -19.07 -0.22
C ALA A 408 -17.93 -17.86 0.70
N THR A 409 -19.15 -17.56 1.15
CA THR A 409 -19.32 -17.04 2.50
C THR A 409 -18.88 -18.15 3.45
N THR A 410 -17.56 -18.29 3.64
CA THR A 410 -17.08 -18.84 4.90
C THR A 410 -17.72 -17.95 5.96
N ALA A 411 -18.55 -18.53 6.83
CA ALA A 411 -19.20 -17.77 7.89
C ALA A 411 -18.13 -16.93 8.60
N PHE A 412 -18.45 -15.66 8.88
CA PHE A 412 -17.54 -14.77 9.59
C PHE A 412 -17.04 -15.45 10.85
N LYS A 413 -15.76 -15.85 10.85
CA LYS A 413 -15.19 -16.61 11.96
C LYS A 413 -14.63 -15.60 12.94
N TRP A 414 -15.37 -15.41 14.02
CA TRP A 414 -15.11 -14.44 15.08
C TRP A 414 -13.75 -14.64 15.77
N ILE A 415 -13.30 -15.89 15.94
CA ILE A 415 -12.06 -16.20 16.66
C ILE A 415 -11.22 -17.21 15.86
N THR A 416 -9.93 -16.91 15.71
CA THR A 416 -8.89 -17.80 15.17
C THR A 416 -7.83 -18.13 16.22
N ALA A 417 -6.88 -19.00 15.88
CA ALA A 417 -5.73 -19.27 16.75
C ALA A 417 -4.85 -18.02 16.95
N GLY A 418 -4.74 -17.16 15.93
CA GLY A 418 -3.97 -15.91 16.02
C GLY A 418 -4.60 -14.85 16.95
N ASP A 419 -5.91 -14.92 17.17
CA ASP A 419 -6.60 -14.01 18.08
C ASP A 419 -6.19 -14.20 19.55
N TRP A 420 -5.76 -15.40 19.96
CA TRP A 420 -5.30 -15.64 21.33
C TRP A 420 -3.94 -15.00 21.61
N ASP A 421 -3.00 -15.14 20.68
CA ASP A 421 -1.68 -14.50 20.75
C ASP A 421 -1.84 -12.97 20.77
N ALA A 422 -2.68 -12.43 19.88
CA ALA A 422 -2.97 -11.00 19.82
C ALA A 422 -3.69 -10.47 21.06
N PHE A 423 -4.66 -11.22 21.60
CA PHE A 423 -5.39 -10.88 22.81
C PHE A 423 -4.42 -10.71 23.99
N SER A 424 -3.46 -11.62 24.14
CA SER A 424 -2.49 -11.54 25.23
C SER A 424 -1.68 -10.24 25.21
N GLY A 425 -1.21 -9.81 24.04
CA GLY A 425 -0.44 -8.58 23.89
C GLY A 425 -1.28 -7.34 24.21
N MET A 426 -2.52 -7.30 23.71
CA MET A 426 -3.45 -6.22 24.02
C MET A 426 -3.87 -6.18 25.49
N PHE A 427 -4.04 -7.35 26.10
CA PHE A 427 -4.42 -7.45 27.51
C PHE A 427 -3.29 -6.93 28.40
N VAL A 428 -2.05 -7.33 28.15
CA VAL A 428 -0.87 -6.82 28.86
C VAL A 428 -0.74 -5.31 28.69
N GLN A 429 -0.94 -4.80 27.47
CA GLN A 429 -0.95 -3.34 27.23
C GLN A 429 -2.02 -2.63 28.06
N SER A 430 -3.25 -3.14 28.05
CA SER A 430 -4.38 -2.55 28.78
C SER A 430 -4.15 -2.58 30.30
N LEU A 431 -3.65 -3.72 30.81
CA LEU A 431 -3.34 -3.88 32.22
C LEU A 431 -2.23 -2.93 32.67
N LEU A 432 -1.16 -2.84 31.88
CA LEU A 432 -0.03 -1.99 32.19
C LEU A 432 -0.40 -0.50 32.19
N GLN A 433 -1.33 -0.07 31.34
CA GLN A 433 -1.86 1.31 31.39
C GLN A 433 -2.62 1.59 32.69
N LEU A 434 -3.43 0.64 33.16
CA LEU A 434 -4.11 0.76 34.44
C LEU A 434 -3.11 0.79 35.61
N MET A 435 -2.02 0.00 35.52
CA MET A 435 -0.92 0.02 36.51
C MET A 435 -0.16 1.35 36.52
N ILE A 436 0.08 1.97 35.36
CA ILE A 436 0.69 3.30 35.28
C ILE A 436 -0.23 4.33 35.91
N ILE A 437 -1.53 4.29 35.61
CA ILE A 437 -2.50 5.24 36.17
C ILE A 437 -2.55 5.11 37.71
N SER A 438 -2.54 3.89 38.23
CA SER A 438 -2.60 3.63 39.67
C SER A 438 -1.34 4.04 40.44
N SER A 439 -0.17 4.11 39.78
CA SER A 439 1.08 4.54 40.42
C SER A 439 1.37 6.03 40.20
N LEU A 440 1.22 6.51 38.97
CA LEU A 440 1.61 7.86 38.55
C LEU A 440 0.75 8.94 39.21
N VAL A 441 -0.57 8.75 39.20
CA VAL A 441 -1.50 9.79 39.66
C VAL A 441 -1.40 10.01 41.17
N PRO A 442 -1.34 8.96 42.03
CA PRO A 442 -1.08 9.15 43.46
C PRO A 442 0.31 9.72 43.75
N ALA A 443 1.34 9.30 43.02
CA ALA A 443 2.70 9.76 43.25
C ALA A 443 2.90 11.26 42.97
N HIS A 444 2.24 11.79 41.93
CA HIS A 444 2.46 13.18 41.48
C HIS A 444 1.32 14.15 41.80
N CYS A 445 0.09 13.65 41.92
CA CYS A 445 -1.09 14.48 42.20
C CYS A 445 -1.68 14.20 43.59
N HIS A 446 -1.10 13.28 44.36
CA HIS A 446 -1.54 12.89 45.71
C HIS A 446 -3.04 12.55 45.80
N LEU A 447 -3.58 11.92 44.75
CA LEU A 447 -4.97 11.48 44.76
C LEU A 447 -5.18 10.40 45.85
N PRO A 448 -6.28 10.48 46.63
CA PRO A 448 -6.59 9.46 47.62
C PRO A 448 -6.73 8.07 46.98
N PRO A 449 -6.15 7.01 47.58
CA PRO A 449 -6.26 5.64 47.05
C PRO A 449 -7.71 5.20 46.81
N ALA A 450 -8.66 5.61 47.67
CA ALA A 450 -10.08 5.30 47.50
C ALA A 450 -10.65 5.84 46.17
N MET A 451 -10.34 7.09 45.80
CA MET A 451 -10.80 7.68 44.53
C MET A 451 -10.17 6.99 43.32
N VAL A 452 -8.92 6.52 43.45
CA VAL A 452 -8.22 5.79 42.39
C VAL A 452 -8.88 4.44 42.14
N HIS A 453 -9.17 3.70 43.22
CA HIS A 453 -9.73 2.35 43.15
C HIS A 453 -11.22 2.35 42.78
N GLU A 454 -12.02 3.24 43.37
CA GLU A 454 -13.49 3.21 43.22
C GLU A 454 -13.99 3.99 42.00
N THR A 455 -13.22 4.96 41.48
CA THR A 455 -13.68 5.86 40.40
C THR A 455 -12.75 5.83 39.18
N LEU A 456 -11.47 6.11 39.36
CA LEU A 456 -10.54 6.31 38.23
C LEU A 456 -10.26 5.02 37.44
N LEU A 457 -9.87 3.93 38.12
CA LEU A 457 -9.51 2.67 37.46
C LEU A 457 -10.71 2.00 36.76
N PRO A 458 -11.91 1.94 37.38
CA PRO A 458 -13.11 1.42 36.70
C PRO A 458 -13.50 2.27 35.48
N ALA A 459 -13.41 3.60 35.58
CA ALA A 459 -13.69 4.50 34.46
C ALA A 459 -12.70 4.31 33.29
N ALA A 460 -11.40 4.17 33.59
CA ALA A 460 -10.35 3.90 32.62
C ALA A 460 -10.56 2.54 31.91
N ALA A 461 -10.89 1.50 32.67
CA ALA A 461 -11.18 0.18 32.13
C ALA A 461 -12.45 0.19 31.25
N MET A 462 -13.52 0.85 31.69
CA MET A 462 -14.74 1.01 30.88
C MET A 462 -14.50 1.80 29.60
N THR A 463 -13.66 2.84 29.64
CA THR A 463 -13.26 3.61 28.46
C THR A 463 -12.57 2.69 27.42
N THR A 464 -11.64 1.87 27.89
CA THR A 464 -10.92 0.89 27.04
C THR A 464 -11.86 -0.16 26.46
N MET A 465 -12.85 -0.62 27.24
CA MET A 465 -13.90 -1.54 26.74
C MET A 465 -14.71 -0.90 25.60
N LEU A 466 -15.20 0.32 25.79
CA LEU A 466 -16.03 1.02 24.79
C LEU A 466 -15.28 1.22 23.47
N GLY A 467 -14.02 1.62 23.54
CA GLY A 467 -13.18 1.79 22.35
C GLY A 467 -12.92 0.49 21.61
N ASN A 468 -12.60 -0.60 22.33
CA ASN A 468 -12.44 -1.92 21.71
C ASN A 468 -13.73 -2.42 21.04
N LEU A 469 -14.90 -2.23 21.65
CA LEU A 469 -16.19 -2.58 21.04
C LEU A 469 -16.47 -1.78 19.76
N PHE A 470 -16.12 -0.50 19.75
CA PHE A 470 -16.26 0.36 18.56
C PHE A 470 -15.39 -0.13 17.39
N PHE A 471 -14.12 -0.48 17.64
CA PHE A 471 -13.23 -0.98 16.59
C PHE A 471 -13.53 -2.44 16.18
N VAL A 472 -14.13 -3.25 17.06
CA VAL A 472 -14.75 -4.53 16.67
C VAL A 472 -15.89 -4.30 15.68
N TYR A 473 -16.78 -3.34 15.97
CA TYR A 473 -17.87 -2.99 15.06
C TYR A 473 -17.36 -2.51 13.70
N GLN A 474 -16.37 -1.61 13.68
CA GLN A 474 -15.77 -1.15 12.43
C GLN A 474 -15.10 -2.27 11.64
N GLY A 475 -14.31 -3.14 12.28
CA GLY A 475 -13.66 -4.27 11.62
C GLY A 475 -14.66 -5.29 11.07
N TYR A 476 -15.76 -5.52 11.80
CA TYR A 476 -16.86 -6.35 11.32
C TYR A 476 -17.55 -5.72 10.10
N HIS A 477 -17.85 -4.43 10.15
CA HIS A 477 -18.46 -3.72 9.02
C HIS A 477 -17.55 -3.73 7.78
N LEU A 478 -16.24 -3.51 7.97
CA LEU A 478 -15.26 -3.59 6.89
C LEU A 478 -15.19 -5.01 6.29
N SER A 479 -15.17 -6.04 7.13
CA SER A 479 -15.23 -7.45 6.69
C SER A 479 -16.46 -7.76 5.85
N GLN A 480 -17.62 -7.22 6.22
CA GLN A 480 -18.87 -7.38 5.46
C GLN A 480 -18.84 -6.61 4.14
N THR A 481 -18.29 -5.40 4.14
CA THR A 481 -18.20 -4.53 2.95
C THR A 481 -17.25 -5.13 1.91
N ASP A 482 -16.07 -5.56 2.35
CA ASP A 482 -15.02 -6.12 1.48
C ASP A 482 -15.24 -7.62 1.19
N ARG A 483 -16.26 -8.25 1.81
CA ARG A 483 -16.55 -9.70 1.75
C ARG A 483 -15.32 -10.56 2.04
N ARG A 484 -14.51 -10.12 3.00
CA ARG A 484 -13.25 -10.74 3.42
C ARG A 484 -13.31 -11.17 4.87
N ASN A 485 -12.76 -12.35 5.18
CA ASN A 485 -12.77 -12.90 6.53
C ASN A 485 -11.46 -12.73 7.30
N ASP A 486 -10.46 -12.11 6.71
CA ASP A 486 -9.14 -11.94 7.30
C ASP A 486 -8.95 -10.57 7.96
N VAL A 487 -9.96 -9.70 8.02
CA VAL A 487 -9.86 -8.34 8.58
C VAL A 487 -9.46 -8.37 10.06
N THR A 488 -8.39 -7.66 10.39
CA THR A 488 -7.90 -7.49 11.77
C THR A 488 -8.51 -6.23 12.36
N GLY A 489 -9.01 -6.26 13.59
CA GLY A 489 -9.49 -5.04 14.25
C GLY A 489 -8.33 -4.08 14.56
N VAL A 490 -8.57 -2.77 14.51
CA VAL A 490 -7.55 -1.77 14.85
C VAL A 490 -7.39 -1.69 16.38
N PRO A 491 -6.17 -1.83 16.93
CA PRO A 491 -5.94 -1.77 18.37
C PRO A 491 -6.15 -0.35 18.90
N GLN A 492 -6.85 -0.25 20.04
CA GLN A 492 -7.18 1.04 20.66
C GLN A 492 -7.24 0.92 22.19
N GLY A 493 -6.98 2.02 22.89
CA GLY A 493 -7.25 2.18 24.32
C GLY A 493 -6.76 3.54 24.84
N ILE A 494 -6.46 3.64 26.13
CA ILE A 494 -5.92 4.87 26.73
C ILE A 494 -4.52 5.15 26.19
N ASN A 495 -4.27 6.33 25.65
CA ASN A 495 -2.97 6.62 25.05
C ASN A 495 -1.90 6.81 26.15
N THR A 496 -0.95 5.86 26.27
CA THR A 496 0.10 5.90 27.31
C THR A 496 0.90 7.19 27.31
N VAL A 497 1.22 7.75 26.14
CA VAL A 497 1.94 9.02 26.04
C VAL A 497 1.10 10.17 26.62
N LEU A 498 -0.21 10.14 26.36
CA LEU A 498 -1.12 11.14 26.89
C LEU A 498 -1.40 10.97 28.39
N ILE A 499 -1.30 9.76 28.96
CA ILE A 499 -1.35 9.55 30.42
C ILE A 499 -0.27 10.39 31.10
N PHE A 500 0.99 10.28 30.64
CA PHE A 500 2.10 11.05 31.20
C PHE A 500 1.96 12.55 30.95
N ALA A 501 1.61 12.95 29.73
CA ALA A 501 1.41 14.36 29.41
C ALA A 501 0.33 15.01 30.29
N TYR A 502 -0.79 14.31 30.51
CA TYR A 502 -1.91 14.83 31.28
C TYR A 502 -1.60 14.82 32.77
N ALA A 503 -1.05 13.73 33.28
CA ALA A 503 -0.69 13.63 34.70
C ALA A 503 0.40 14.64 35.07
N LEU A 504 1.49 14.74 34.29
CA LEU A 504 2.67 15.52 34.66
C LEU A 504 2.64 16.97 34.16
N SER A 505 2.00 17.25 33.03
CA SER A 505 2.00 18.60 32.44
C SER A 505 0.70 19.37 32.64
N ILE A 506 -0.37 18.72 33.11
CA ILE A 506 -1.68 19.35 33.34
C ILE A 506 -2.12 19.19 34.80
N MET A 507 -2.24 17.96 35.29
CA MET A 507 -2.77 17.69 36.64
C MET A 507 -1.77 18.02 37.75
N GLN A 508 -0.52 17.56 37.64
CA GLN A 508 0.54 17.81 38.64
C GLN A 508 0.81 19.31 38.83
N PRO A 509 0.93 20.14 37.78
CA PRO A 509 1.13 21.58 37.97
C PRO A 509 -0.05 22.25 38.67
N GLU A 510 -1.30 21.87 38.35
CA GLU A 510 -2.48 22.41 39.03
C GLU A 510 -2.52 21.97 40.50
N TYR A 511 -2.13 20.72 40.80
CA TYR A 511 -1.97 20.25 42.17
C TYR A 511 -0.88 21.05 42.90
N ALA A 512 0.28 21.25 42.30
CA ALA A 512 1.37 22.02 42.91
C ALA A 512 0.93 23.45 43.24
N LEU A 513 0.11 24.08 42.38
CA LEU A 513 -0.42 25.43 42.58
C LEU A 513 -1.53 25.50 43.64
N THR A 514 -2.44 24.53 43.67
CA THR A 514 -3.68 24.61 44.49
C THR A 514 -3.64 23.77 45.75
N GLN A 515 -2.72 22.81 45.85
CA GLN A 515 -2.65 21.77 46.87
C GLN A 515 -3.97 20.97 47.01
N SER A 516 -4.80 20.96 45.96
CA SER A 516 -6.11 20.32 45.94
C SER A 516 -6.16 19.23 44.87
N PHE A 517 -6.38 17.99 45.31
CA PHE A 517 -6.54 16.84 44.41
C PHE A 517 -7.81 16.95 43.56
N ASP A 518 -8.91 17.47 44.11
CA ASP A 518 -10.17 17.68 43.39
C ASP A 518 -10.00 18.63 42.21
N ARG A 519 -9.24 19.72 42.39
CA ARG A 519 -8.98 20.70 41.32
C ARG A 519 -8.08 20.13 40.22
N ALA A 520 -7.03 19.40 40.60
CA ALA A 520 -6.17 18.72 39.64
C ALA A 520 -6.98 17.70 38.80
N TYR A 521 -7.89 16.97 39.44
CA TYR A 521 -8.77 16.01 38.79
C TYR A 521 -9.82 16.67 37.88
N GLU A 522 -10.48 17.76 38.33
CA GLU A 522 -11.39 18.58 37.51
C GLU A 522 -10.70 19.08 36.23
N VAL A 523 -9.47 19.57 36.33
CA VAL A 523 -8.69 20.05 35.18
C VAL A 523 -8.31 18.90 34.23
N GLY A 524 -8.00 17.72 34.77
CA GLY A 524 -7.78 16.51 33.95
C GLY A 524 -9.02 16.11 33.15
N ILE A 525 -10.20 16.08 33.78
CA ILE A 525 -11.48 15.78 33.12
C ILE A 525 -11.79 16.82 32.04
N PHE A 526 -11.58 18.12 32.34
CA PHE A 526 -11.72 19.19 31.36
C PHE A 526 -10.81 18.96 30.15
N ALA A 527 -9.54 18.61 30.37
CA ALA A 527 -8.58 18.38 29.30
C ALA A 527 -8.98 17.22 28.39
N ALA A 528 -9.51 16.12 28.96
CA ALA A 528 -9.98 14.96 28.18
C ALA A 528 -11.20 15.32 27.32
N ILE A 529 -12.19 16.02 27.88
CA ILE A 529 -13.37 16.48 27.13
C ILE A 529 -12.96 17.43 26.01
N MET A 530 -12.12 18.42 26.32
CA MET A 530 -11.62 19.37 25.32
C MET A 530 -10.81 18.68 24.23
N THR A 531 -10.06 17.62 24.54
CA THR A 531 -9.38 16.83 23.53
C THR A 531 -10.33 16.20 22.55
N GLY A 532 -11.38 15.51 23.01
CA GLY A 532 -12.37 14.94 22.10
C GLY A 532 -13.08 16.00 21.27
N LEU A 533 -13.44 17.15 21.86
CA LEU A 533 -14.12 18.24 21.14
C LEU A 533 -13.23 18.91 20.10
N LEU A 534 -11.97 19.21 20.44
CA LEU A 534 -11.00 19.79 19.51
C LEU A 534 -10.63 18.78 18.42
N GLN A 535 -10.54 17.50 18.76
CA GLN A 535 -10.28 16.42 17.81
C GLN A 535 -11.40 16.35 16.76
N MET A 536 -12.66 16.46 17.19
CA MET A 536 -13.82 16.56 16.30
C MET A 536 -13.82 17.85 15.47
N ALA A 537 -13.47 18.99 16.08
CA ALA A 537 -13.41 20.28 15.38
C ALA A 537 -12.34 20.31 14.27
N LEU A 538 -11.28 19.52 14.39
CA LEU A 538 -10.19 19.43 13.41
C LEU A 538 -10.49 18.48 12.24
N LEU A 539 -11.53 17.63 12.34
CA LEU A 539 -11.89 16.66 11.30
C LEU A 539 -12.07 17.26 9.89
N PRO A 540 -12.68 18.45 9.70
CA PRO A 540 -12.84 19.03 8.36
C PRO A 540 -11.52 19.47 7.72
N ILE A 541 -10.54 19.86 8.53
CA ILE A 541 -9.23 20.37 8.09
C ILE A 541 -8.21 19.22 7.99
N LEU A 542 -8.58 18.04 8.49
CA LEU A 542 -7.73 16.85 8.58
C LEU A 542 -7.06 16.48 7.25
N LYS A 543 -7.83 16.49 6.16
CA LYS A 543 -7.33 16.15 4.83
C LYS A 543 -6.27 17.15 4.34
N THR A 544 -6.44 18.42 4.69
CA THR A 544 -5.50 19.51 4.36
C THR A 544 -4.25 19.44 5.23
N LEU A 545 -4.39 19.12 6.52
CA LEU A 545 -3.25 18.89 7.43
C LEU A 545 -2.40 17.69 6.97
N GLN A 546 -3.04 16.58 6.60
CA GLN A 546 -2.38 15.39 6.06
C GLN A 546 -1.60 15.67 4.78
N SER A 547 -2.14 16.48 3.86
CA SER A 547 -1.44 16.80 2.62
C SER A 547 -0.29 17.79 2.82
N SER A 548 -0.28 18.53 3.92
CA SER A 548 0.67 19.63 4.14
C SER A 548 1.87 19.25 5.01
N ILE A 549 1.72 18.27 5.93
CA ILE A 549 2.81 17.85 6.83
C ILE A 549 3.47 16.58 6.27
N PRO A 550 4.78 16.60 5.96
CA PRO A 550 5.49 15.39 5.57
C PRO A 550 5.42 14.30 6.63
N ARG A 551 5.18 13.04 6.22
CA ARG A 551 5.06 11.89 7.13
C ARG A 551 6.24 11.74 8.08
N ALA A 552 7.46 11.94 7.58
CA ALA A 552 8.67 11.85 8.39
C ALA A 552 8.70 12.87 9.54
N ALA A 553 8.15 14.08 9.34
CA ALA A 553 8.09 15.11 10.37
C ALA A 553 7.14 14.76 11.51
N LEU A 554 6.03 14.10 11.18
CA LEU A 554 5.06 13.61 12.16
C LEU A 554 5.66 12.51 13.01
N LEU A 555 6.25 11.51 12.36
CA LEU A 555 6.89 10.38 13.03
C LEU A 555 8.09 10.82 13.87
N ALA A 556 8.82 11.87 13.46
CA ALA A 556 9.91 12.47 14.23
C ALA A 556 9.46 12.97 15.61
N SER A 557 8.35 13.72 15.65
CA SER A 557 7.83 14.29 16.90
C SER A 557 7.37 13.18 17.86
N VAL A 558 6.66 12.18 17.34
CA VAL A 558 6.20 11.02 18.11
C VAL A 558 7.38 10.18 18.60
N SER A 559 8.39 9.95 17.76
CA SER A 559 9.62 9.23 18.12
C SER A 559 10.39 9.96 19.22
N GLY A 560 10.50 11.29 19.15
CA GLY A 560 11.15 12.09 20.19
C GLY A 560 10.51 11.89 21.56
N ILE A 561 9.18 11.94 21.64
CA ILE A 561 8.45 11.69 22.90
C ILE A 561 8.60 10.24 23.35
N ALA A 562 8.45 9.29 22.42
CA ALA A 562 8.51 7.87 22.72
C ALA A 562 9.91 7.46 23.23
N LEU A 563 10.97 7.99 22.66
CA LEU A 563 12.32 7.70 23.14
C LEU A 563 12.59 8.34 24.50
N THR A 564 12.14 9.57 24.73
CA THR A 564 12.48 10.34 25.95
C THR A 564 11.55 10.04 27.12
N PHE A 565 10.29 10.45 27.03
CA PHE A 565 9.34 10.37 28.13
C PHE A 565 8.79 8.96 28.34
N LEU A 566 8.71 8.14 27.29
CA LEU A 566 8.29 6.75 27.41
C LEU A 566 9.49 5.83 27.68
N SER A 567 10.46 5.71 26.77
CA SER A 567 11.53 4.70 26.91
C SER A 567 12.56 4.99 28.00
N MET A 568 13.07 6.21 28.12
CA MET A 568 14.21 6.47 29.03
C MET A 568 13.85 6.37 30.52
N ALA A 569 12.66 6.83 30.92
CA ALA A 569 12.21 6.71 32.31
C ALA A 569 12.15 5.23 32.75
N PHE A 570 11.57 4.39 31.90
CA PHE A 570 11.48 2.95 32.13
C PHE A 570 12.83 2.22 32.00
N ALA A 571 13.72 2.69 31.13
CA ALA A 571 15.07 2.18 31.08
C ALA A 571 15.78 2.42 32.43
N PHE A 572 15.61 3.58 33.07
CA PHE A 572 16.16 3.79 34.41
C PHE A 572 15.55 2.84 35.44
N GLU A 573 14.23 2.65 35.43
CA GLU A 573 13.53 1.74 36.35
C GLU A 573 13.97 0.27 36.19
N ILE A 574 14.17 -0.20 34.95
CA ILE A 574 14.65 -1.56 34.66
C ILE A 574 16.04 -1.79 35.24
N TRP A 575 16.93 -0.80 35.12
CA TRP A 575 18.30 -0.90 35.64
C TRP A 575 18.40 -0.65 37.13
N GLU A 576 17.43 0.06 37.73
CA GLU A 576 17.28 0.17 39.18
C GLU A 576 16.79 -1.15 39.80
N ASN A 577 15.94 -1.90 39.09
CA ASN A 577 15.38 -3.19 39.52
C ASN A 577 15.76 -4.37 38.60
N PRO A 578 17.06 -4.68 38.42
CA PRO A 578 17.52 -5.58 37.37
C PRO A 578 17.05 -7.02 37.55
N LEU A 579 16.93 -7.49 38.79
CA LEU A 579 16.54 -8.88 39.09
C LEU A 579 15.12 -9.22 38.63
N ILE A 580 14.19 -8.28 38.75
CA ILE A 580 12.78 -8.48 38.38
C ILE A 580 12.55 -8.13 36.92
N ALA A 581 13.24 -7.11 36.39
CA ALA A 581 12.90 -6.50 35.10
C ALA A 581 13.71 -7.05 33.89
N LEU A 582 14.98 -7.46 34.06
CA LEU A 582 15.82 -7.86 32.93
C LEU A 582 15.39 -9.18 32.27
N GLY A 583 14.89 -10.14 33.06
CA GLY A 583 14.35 -11.40 32.55
C GLY A 583 13.14 -11.20 31.62
N PRO A 584 12.08 -10.51 32.09
CA PRO A 584 10.96 -10.09 31.25
C PRO A 584 11.36 -9.27 30.02
N LEU A 585 12.31 -8.32 30.15
CA LEU A 585 12.83 -7.56 29.01
C LEU A 585 13.45 -8.47 27.95
N LEU A 586 14.28 -9.44 28.35
CA LEU A 586 14.89 -10.39 27.42
C LEU A 586 13.83 -11.20 26.65
N LEU A 587 12.75 -11.62 27.31
CA LEU A 587 11.64 -12.31 26.65
C LEU A 587 10.98 -11.43 25.58
N PHE A 588 10.75 -10.14 25.87
CA PHE A 588 10.22 -9.21 24.87
C PHE A 588 11.18 -9.04 23.69
N LEU A 589 12.48 -8.88 23.93
CA LEU A 589 13.48 -8.74 22.86
C LEU A 589 13.57 -9.99 21.99
N VAL A 590 13.58 -11.19 22.58
CA VAL A 590 13.67 -12.46 21.84
C VAL A 590 12.39 -12.73 21.06
N SER A 591 11.22 -12.58 21.69
CA SER A 591 9.97 -12.94 21.03
C SER A 591 9.46 -11.89 20.06
N TYR A 592 9.48 -10.61 20.42
CA TYR A 592 8.99 -9.55 19.54
C TYR A 592 10.09 -8.99 18.63
N GLY A 593 11.34 -8.96 19.08
CA GLY A 593 12.45 -8.51 18.25
C GLY A 593 12.94 -9.55 17.24
N ALA A 594 13.06 -10.82 17.64
CA ALA A 594 13.52 -11.89 16.73
C ALA A 594 12.36 -12.75 16.15
N GLY A 595 11.11 -12.49 16.53
CA GLY A 595 9.94 -13.23 16.04
C GLY A 595 9.85 -14.67 16.56
N ILE A 596 10.53 -14.99 17.67
CA ILE A 596 10.60 -16.36 18.22
C ILE A 596 9.43 -16.60 19.18
N LYS A 597 8.60 -17.62 18.89
CA LYS A 597 7.54 -18.04 19.81
C LYS A 597 8.11 -18.79 21.02
N LEU A 598 7.56 -18.55 22.21
CA LEU A 598 7.95 -19.25 23.43
C LEU A 598 7.54 -20.74 23.40
N PRO A 599 8.27 -21.60 24.12
CA PRO A 599 7.88 -23.01 24.27
C PRO A 599 6.46 -23.12 24.87
N LEU A 600 5.77 -24.21 24.54
CA LEU A 600 4.38 -24.50 24.98
C LEU A 600 3.29 -23.56 24.43
N HIS A 601 3.59 -22.72 23.44
CA HIS A 601 2.66 -21.71 22.92
C HIS A 601 2.16 -20.72 23.99
N VAL A 602 2.96 -20.47 25.03
CA VAL A 602 2.65 -19.43 26.01
C VAL A 602 2.82 -18.06 25.33
N PRO A 603 1.83 -17.17 25.39
CA PRO A 603 1.98 -15.85 24.80
C PRO A 603 3.04 -15.02 25.53
N THR A 604 3.88 -14.33 24.77
CA THR A 604 5.08 -13.62 25.27
C THR A 604 4.79 -12.65 26.41
N GLY A 605 3.80 -11.78 26.27
CA GLY A 605 3.48 -10.80 27.31
C GLY A 605 3.07 -11.45 28.62
N LEU A 606 2.27 -12.51 28.56
CA LEU A 606 1.84 -13.26 29.74
C LEU A 606 3.00 -14.05 30.37
N GLY A 607 3.87 -14.65 29.53
CA GLY A 607 5.10 -15.30 29.99
C GLY A 607 6.06 -14.33 30.70
N ALA A 608 6.19 -13.11 30.19
CA ALA A 608 7.03 -12.06 30.78
C ALA A 608 6.49 -11.58 32.14
N LEU A 609 5.18 -11.31 32.24
CA LEU A 609 4.54 -10.95 33.52
C LEU A 609 4.66 -12.08 34.55
N LEU A 610 4.40 -13.33 34.16
CA LEU A 610 4.52 -14.48 35.05
C LEU A 610 5.96 -14.67 35.53
N LEU A 611 6.95 -14.54 34.63
CA LEU A 611 8.36 -14.65 35.01
C LEU A 611 8.74 -13.58 36.03
N GLY A 612 8.45 -12.31 35.76
CA GLY A 612 8.76 -11.21 36.68
C GLY A 612 8.04 -11.34 38.02
N THR A 613 6.77 -11.73 38.01
CA THR A 613 5.97 -11.96 39.22
C THR A 613 6.54 -13.12 40.05
N THR A 614 6.91 -14.23 39.41
CA THR A 614 7.49 -15.40 40.09
C THR A 614 8.82 -15.05 40.75
N ILE A 615 9.68 -14.31 40.03
CA ILE A 615 10.96 -13.84 40.58
C ILE A 615 10.72 -12.89 41.76
N ALA A 616 9.81 -11.93 41.62
CA ALA A 616 9.52 -10.96 42.67
C ALA A 616 8.97 -11.63 43.95
N MET A 617 8.05 -12.57 43.81
CA MET A 617 7.53 -13.36 44.94
C MET A 617 8.63 -14.20 45.59
N PHE A 618 9.48 -14.86 44.80
CA PHE A 618 10.60 -15.63 45.32
C PHE A 618 11.59 -14.76 46.11
N LEU A 619 11.94 -13.57 45.60
CA LEU A 619 12.84 -12.64 46.28
C LEU A 619 12.23 -12.09 47.58
N PHE A 620 10.93 -11.81 47.59
CA PHE A 620 10.20 -11.38 48.79
C PHE A 620 10.23 -12.45 49.88
N TYR A 621 9.88 -13.70 49.56
CA TYR A 621 9.88 -14.80 50.55
C TYR A 621 11.27 -15.24 51.00
N THR A 622 12.31 -15.00 50.20
CA THR A 622 13.71 -15.27 50.58
C THR A 622 14.36 -14.13 51.36
N GLY A 623 13.63 -13.04 51.63
CA GLY A 623 14.10 -11.92 52.45
C GLY A 623 15.09 -11.00 51.74
N SER A 624 15.17 -11.05 50.41
CA SER A 624 15.99 -10.13 49.62
C SER A 624 15.33 -8.76 49.55
N SER A 625 16.09 -7.67 49.64
CA SER A 625 15.57 -6.30 49.55
C SER A 625 15.02 -6.02 48.15
N THR A 626 13.71 -6.11 47.98
CA THR A 626 13.00 -5.70 46.77
C THR A 626 12.01 -4.58 47.11
N HIS A 627 11.73 -3.71 46.14
CA HIS A 627 10.70 -2.68 46.25
C HIS A 627 9.27 -3.23 46.09
N PHE A 628 9.12 -4.52 45.78
CA PHE A 628 7.83 -5.16 45.59
C PHE A 628 7.30 -5.70 46.92
N ILE A 629 6.14 -5.18 47.35
CA ILE A 629 5.41 -5.65 48.52
C ILE A 629 4.11 -6.28 48.02
N PRO A 630 3.90 -7.60 48.19
CA PRO A 630 2.65 -8.25 47.81
C PRO A 630 1.46 -7.66 48.55
N PHE A 631 0.34 -7.51 47.85
CA PHE A 631 -0.91 -7.07 48.46
C PHE A 631 -1.34 -8.01 49.60
N SER A 632 -1.50 -7.47 50.81
CA SER A 632 -1.79 -8.25 52.02
C SER A 632 -3.27 -8.29 52.39
N GLU A 633 -4.13 -7.46 51.78
CA GLU A 633 -5.56 -7.46 52.11
C GLU A 633 -6.33 -8.57 51.35
N PRO A 634 -7.32 -9.21 52.00
CA PRO A 634 -8.12 -10.26 51.38
C PRO A 634 -8.99 -9.67 50.25
N PHE A 635 -9.03 -10.37 49.11
CA PHE A 635 -9.88 -9.99 47.98
C PHE A 635 -11.36 -9.99 48.41
N ALA A 636 -11.98 -8.82 48.41
CA ALA A 636 -13.41 -8.66 48.60
C ALA A 636 -14.09 -8.56 47.24
N PHE A 637 -14.85 -9.59 46.85
CA PHE A 637 -15.66 -9.54 45.64
C PHE A 637 -16.73 -8.45 45.78
N GLN A 638 -16.55 -7.34 45.08
CA GLN A 638 -17.50 -6.23 45.05
C GLN A 638 -17.85 -5.91 43.60
N VAL A 639 -19.15 -5.75 43.35
CA VAL A 639 -19.64 -5.33 42.03
C VAL A 639 -19.70 -3.81 42.04
N GLU A 640 -18.72 -3.18 41.38
CA GLU A 640 -18.68 -1.74 41.25
C GLU A 640 -19.60 -1.27 40.12
N ARG A 641 -20.36 -0.20 40.37
CA ARG A 641 -21.19 0.46 39.36
C ARG A 641 -20.47 1.73 38.92
N VAL A 642 -19.96 1.74 37.70
CA VAL A 642 -19.44 2.97 37.09
C VAL A 642 -20.61 3.91 36.84
N GLN A 643 -20.59 5.08 37.49
CA GLN A 643 -21.63 6.10 37.38
C GLN A 643 -21.09 7.35 36.70
N VAL A 644 -21.96 8.07 35.99
CA VAL A 644 -21.64 9.37 35.40
C VAL A 644 -21.77 10.43 36.48
N ASP A 645 -20.67 11.05 36.88
CA ASP A 645 -20.68 12.19 37.80
C ASP A 645 -20.91 13.49 37.03
N PHE A 646 -22.19 13.81 36.82
CA PHE A 646 -22.60 15.06 36.18
C PHE A 646 -22.14 16.30 36.95
N GLY A 647 -21.95 16.22 38.27
CA GLY A 647 -21.47 17.32 39.09
C GLY A 647 -19.99 17.61 38.86
N LEU A 648 -19.16 16.58 38.77
CA LEU A 648 -17.75 16.70 38.41
C LEU A 648 -17.57 17.28 37.01
N VAL A 649 -18.29 16.76 36.01
CA VAL A 649 -18.22 17.27 34.62
C VAL A 649 -18.66 18.73 34.56
N TYR A 650 -19.74 19.09 35.24
CA TYR A 650 -20.22 20.47 35.30
C TYR A 650 -19.19 21.41 35.95
N ARG A 651 -18.58 21.00 37.07
CA ARG A 651 -17.52 21.79 37.72
C ARG A 651 -16.27 21.93 36.86
N ALA A 652 -15.82 20.83 36.24
CA ALA A 652 -14.67 20.84 35.32
C ALA A 652 -14.86 21.85 34.18
N MET A 653 -16.03 21.88 33.55
CA MET A 653 -16.33 22.78 32.42
C MET A 653 -16.58 24.24 32.83
N THR A 654 -17.02 24.51 34.06
CA THR A 654 -17.38 25.86 34.53
C THR A 654 -16.31 26.54 35.39
N SER A 655 -15.35 25.79 35.94
CA SER A 655 -14.32 26.30 36.86
C SER A 655 -13.37 27.34 36.25
N GLY A 656 -13.22 27.36 34.91
CA GLY A 656 -12.26 28.22 34.22
C GLY A 656 -10.79 27.78 34.32
N ALA A 657 -10.44 26.89 35.26
CA ALA A 657 -9.05 26.50 35.54
C ALA A 657 -8.39 25.76 34.37
N GLY A 658 -9.13 24.89 33.67
CA GLY A 658 -8.60 24.10 32.57
C GLY A 658 -8.22 24.89 31.33
N TRP A 659 -8.76 26.10 31.13
CA TRP A 659 -8.44 26.95 29.97
C TRP A 659 -6.97 27.38 29.93
N LYS A 660 -6.30 27.46 31.10
CA LYS A 660 -4.87 27.77 31.20
C LYS A 660 -3.98 26.75 30.48
N TYR A 661 -4.46 25.51 30.38
CA TYR A 661 -3.73 24.37 29.83
C TYR A 661 -4.06 24.12 28.35
N LEU A 662 -4.86 24.97 27.72
CA LEU A 662 -5.25 24.81 26.31
C LEU A 662 -4.04 24.77 25.36
N SER A 663 -2.97 25.48 25.72
CA SER A 663 -1.70 25.48 25.00
C SER A 663 -0.96 24.14 25.03
N ILE A 664 -1.23 23.29 26.02
CA ILE A 664 -0.70 21.93 26.13
C ILE A 664 -1.68 20.96 25.49
N ILE A 665 -2.98 21.14 25.72
CA ILE A 665 -4.05 20.29 25.16
C ILE A 665 -4.00 20.31 23.63
N MET A 666 -3.92 21.49 23.00
CA MET A 666 -4.04 21.62 21.55
C MET A 666 -2.92 20.91 20.75
N PRO A 667 -1.63 21.03 21.09
CA PRO A 667 -0.58 20.21 20.48
C PRO A 667 -0.78 18.71 20.71
N MET A 668 -1.24 18.28 21.88
CA MET A 668 -1.49 16.87 22.18
C MET A 668 -2.64 16.30 21.33
N VAL A 669 -3.69 17.09 21.08
CA VAL A 669 -4.76 16.73 20.12
C VAL A 669 -4.20 16.49 18.73
N LEU A 670 -3.35 17.40 18.24
CA LEU A 670 -2.70 17.25 16.94
C LEU A 670 -1.86 15.97 16.88
N VAL A 671 -1.04 15.70 17.90
CA VAL A 671 -0.25 14.46 17.97
C VAL A 671 -1.14 13.23 17.97
N ASN A 672 -2.23 13.22 18.75
CA ASN A 672 -3.14 12.08 18.82
C ASN A 672 -3.81 11.78 17.48
N ILE A 673 -4.30 12.83 16.80
CA ILE A 673 -4.90 12.74 15.46
C ILE A 673 -3.89 12.19 14.45
N MET A 674 -2.69 12.77 14.41
CA MET A 674 -1.70 12.40 13.41
C MET A 674 -1.16 10.99 13.65
N SER A 675 -0.98 10.58 14.92
CA SER A 675 -0.67 9.20 15.29
C SER A 675 -1.77 8.25 14.82
N ALA A 676 -3.05 8.59 15.06
CA ALA A 676 -4.18 7.79 14.62
C ALA A 676 -4.17 7.59 13.09
N ILE A 677 -3.92 8.65 12.32
CA ILE A 677 -3.81 8.58 10.86
C ILE A 677 -2.67 7.66 10.43
N ALA A 678 -1.46 7.88 10.96
CA ALA A 678 -0.30 7.07 10.61
C ALA A 678 -0.59 5.58 10.83
N ASN A 679 -1.25 5.26 11.95
CA ASN A 679 -1.63 3.89 12.28
C ASN A 679 -2.64 3.30 11.31
N LEU A 680 -3.65 4.08 10.89
CA LEU A 680 -4.62 3.64 9.89
C LEU A 680 -4.00 3.48 8.49
N GLU A 681 -3.01 4.29 8.13
CA GLU A 681 -2.24 4.11 6.89
C GLU A 681 -1.42 2.82 6.91
N THR A 682 -0.81 2.47 8.05
CA THR A 682 -0.10 1.18 8.18
C THR A 682 -1.06 -0.01 8.10
N ALA A 683 -2.28 0.11 8.60
CA ALA A 683 -3.33 -0.90 8.44
C ALA A 683 -3.75 -1.06 6.97
N ALA A 684 -3.91 0.06 6.26
CA ALA A 684 -4.22 0.05 4.83
C ALA A 684 -3.09 -0.58 4.00
N ALA A 685 -1.83 -0.40 4.39
CA ALA A 685 -0.67 -0.98 3.72
C ALA A 685 -0.65 -2.52 3.78
N VAL A 686 -1.24 -3.14 4.82
CA VAL A 686 -1.41 -4.59 4.93
C VAL A 686 -2.79 -5.09 4.51
N GLY A 687 -3.56 -4.22 3.83
CA GLY A 687 -4.79 -4.58 3.14
C GLY A 687 -6.10 -4.36 3.92
N ASP A 688 -6.08 -3.74 5.11
CA ASP A 688 -7.28 -3.38 5.88
C ASP A 688 -7.47 -1.85 5.89
N LYS A 689 -8.36 -1.34 5.04
CA LYS A 689 -8.52 0.10 4.82
C LYS A 689 -9.68 0.70 5.62
N TYR A 690 -9.38 1.19 6.80
CA TYR A 690 -10.33 1.91 7.66
C TYR A 690 -10.50 3.37 7.20
N ASP A 691 -11.70 3.93 7.38
CA ASP A 691 -11.96 5.34 7.13
C ASP A 691 -11.36 6.19 8.28
N PRO A 692 -10.40 7.09 8.01
CA PRO A 692 -9.80 7.96 9.03
C PRO A 692 -10.83 8.85 9.72
N LEU A 693 -11.84 9.34 9.00
CA LEU A 693 -12.82 10.26 9.57
C LEU A 693 -13.65 9.58 10.65
N TRP A 694 -14.21 8.41 10.34
CA TRP A 694 -15.03 7.64 11.28
C TRP A 694 -14.22 7.07 12.44
N SER A 695 -12.97 6.67 12.18
CA SER A 695 -12.09 6.14 13.21
C SER A 695 -11.68 7.20 14.24
N VAL A 696 -11.28 8.39 13.78
CA VAL A 696 -10.90 9.50 14.67
C VAL A 696 -12.14 10.07 15.38
N LEU A 697 -13.29 10.14 14.71
CA LEU A 697 -14.55 10.56 15.32
C LEU A 697 -14.97 9.61 16.45
N GLY A 698 -14.92 8.30 16.22
CA GLY A 698 -15.28 7.32 17.24
C GLY A 698 -14.33 7.33 18.44
N ASP A 699 -13.02 7.46 18.20
CA ASP A 699 -12.04 7.63 19.27
C ASP A 699 -12.30 8.91 20.11
N SER A 700 -12.69 10.01 19.46
CA SER A 700 -13.08 11.25 20.13
C SER A 700 -14.32 11.07 21.02
N ILE A 701 -15.34 10.37 20.50
CA ILE A 701 -16.56 10.07 21.26
C ILE A 701 -16.23 9.19 22.48
N VAL A 702 -15.41 8.16 22.30
CA VAL A 702 -14.98 7.28 23.39
C VAL A 702 -14.21 8.06 24.46
N THR A 703 -13.33 8.98 24.06
CA THR A 703 -12.62 9.88 24.99
C THR A 703 -13.59 10.74 25.81
N ILE A 704 -14.59 11.37 25.17
CA ILE A 704 -15.57 12.22 25.87
C ILE A 704 -16.43 11.38 26.83
N VAL A 705 -16.92 10.23 26.36
CA VAL A 705 -17.71 9.32 27.21
C VAL A 705 -16.88 8.82 28.38
N GLY A 706 -15.61 8.48 28.16
CA GLY A 706 -14.66 8.11 29.22
C GLY A 706 -14.49 9.20 30.26
N ALA A 707 -14.32 10.46 29.82
CA ALA A 707 -14.22 11.61 30.72
C ALA A 707 -15.50 11.82 31.55
N CYS A 708 -16.67 11.63 30.94
CA CYS A 708 -17.94 11.66 31.68
C CYS A 708 -18.08 10.53 32.72
N LEU A 709 -17.41 9.39 32.51
CA LEU A 709 -17.34 8.29 33.46
C LEU A 709 -16.28 8.50 34.55
N GLY A 710 -15.45 9.55 34.47
CA GLY A 710 -14.38 9.84 35.43
C GLY A 710 -12.96 9.50 34.95
N ASN A 711 -12.75 9.23 33.66
CA ASN A 711 -11.40 9.02 33.12
C ASN A 711 -10.80 10.35 32.57
N PRO A 712 -9.78 10.95 33.23
CA PRO A 712 -9.16 12.18 32.77
C PRO A 712 -8.15 11.96 31.63
N PHE A 713 -7.98 10.73 31.14
CA PHE A 713 -6.99 10.40 30.12
C PHE A 713 -7.64 10.11 28.76
N PRO A 714 -7.21 10.81 27.69
CA PRO A 714 -7.75 10.57 26.35
C PRO A 714 -7.30 9.23 25.78
N THR A 715 -8.11 8.70 24.87
CA THR A 715 -7.81 7.49 24.13
C THR A 715 -7.02 7.76 22.85
N GLY A 716 -6.45 6.71 22.27
CA GLY A 716 -5.79 6.79 20.99
C GLY A 716 -5.68 5.44 20.31
N ILE A 717 -5.61 5.48 18.98
CA ILE A 717 -5.38 4.31 18.13
C ILE A 717 -3.91 3.90 18.25
N TYR A 718 -3.64 2.63 18.55
CA TYR A 718 -2.29 2.12 18.77
C TYR A 718 -1.57 1.73 17.48
N ILE A 719 -0.24 1.76 17.58
CA ILE A 719 0.68 1.17 16.61
C ILE A 719 0.65 -0.36 16.76
N GLY A 720 0.76 -1.08 15.65
CA GLY A 720 0.94 -2.54 15.68
C GLY A 720 -0.06 -3.34 14.87
N HIS A 721 -0.99 -2.70 14.14
CA HIS A 721 -1.93 -3.40 13.25
C HIS A 721 -1.21 -4.41 12.31
N PRO A 722 -0.09 -4.07 11.65
CA PRO A 722 0.66 -5.04 10.83
C PRO A 722 1.14 -6.26 11.61
N ILE A 723 1.53 -6.09 12.88
CA ILE A 723 2.02 -7.16 13.75
C ILE A 723 0.86 -8.11 14.09
N TYR A 724 -0.29 -7.57 14.52
CA TYR A 724 -1.49 -8.37 14.81
C TYR A 724 -2.02 -9.11 13.57
N LYS A 725 -1.99 -8.45 12.41
CA LYS A 725 -2.34 -9.05 11.11
C LYS A 725 -1.39 -10.19 10.74
N ALA A 726 -0.08 -10.00 10.90
CA ALA A 726 0.94 -11.02 10.64
C ALA A 726 0.80 -12.25 11.57
N MET A 727 0.32 -12.06 12.80
CA MET A 727 -0.03 -13.15 13.72
C MET A 727 -1.30 -13.92 13.33
N GLY A 728 -2.05 -13.46 12.32
CA GLY A 728 -3.29 -14.06 11.87
C GLY A 728 -4.51 -13.72 12.74
N ALA A 729 -4.41 -12.65 13.54
CA ALA A 729 -5.50 -12.14 14.35
C ALA A 729 -6.56 -11.45 13.49
N ARG A 730 -7.81 -11.48 13.93
CA ARG A 730 -8.97 -10.88 13.25
C ARG A 730 -9.57 -9.81 14.15
N VAL A 731 -10.89 -9.70 14.25
CA VAL A 731 -11.55 -8.82 15.23
C VAL A 731 -11.70 -9.47 16.60
N GLY A 732 -11.50 -10.81 16.70
CA GLY A 732 -11.79 -11.59 17.89
C GLY A 732 -10.96 -11.18 19.10
N TYR A 733 -9.69 -10.86 18.90
CA TYR A 733 -8.80 -10.46 19.99
C TYR A 733 -9.25 -9.19 20.71
N LEU A 734 -9.82 -8.21 19.99
CA LEU A 734 -10.38 -7.00 20.59
C LEU A 734 -11.66 -7.27 21.36
N ALA A 735 -12.51 -8.18 20.85
CA ALA A 735 -13.71 -8.59 21.56
C ALA A 735 -13.36 -9.31 22.88
N LEU A 736 -12.37 -10.20 22.85
CA LEU A 736 -11.83 -10.84 24.06
C LEU A 736 -11.25 -9.81 25.04
N ASN A 737 -10.50 -8.82 24.54
CA ASN A 737 -9.95 -7.76 25.38
C ASN A 737 -11.05 -6.90 26.02
N ALA A 738 -12.08 -6.53 25.26
CA ALA A 738 -13.23 -5.79 25.79
C ALA A 738 -13.92 -6.56 26.92
N VAL A 739 -14.21 -7.85 26.73
CA VAL A 739 -14.86 -8.68 27.77
C VAL A 739 -13.98 -8.82 29.01
N CYS A 740 -12.67 -9.02 28.83
CA CYS A 740 -11.75 -9.20 29.95
C CYS A 740 -11.62 -7.91 30.76
N VAL A 741 -11.36 -6.77 30.11
CA VAL A 741 -11.23 -5.46 30.78
C VAL A 741 -12.55 -5.03 31.43
N ALA A 742 -13.69 -5.32 30.80
CA ALA A 742 -15.01 -5.08 31.40
C ALA A 742 -15.20 -5.88 32.70
N SER A 743 -14.77 -7.15 32.70
CA SER A 743 -14.85 -8.01 33.89
C SER A 743 -13.94 -7.50 35.00
N LEU A 744 -12.74 -7.02 34.66
CA LEU A 744 -11.82 -6.40 35.62
C LEU A 744 -12.44 -5.17 36.28
N ALA A 745 -13.10 -4.32 35.49
CA ALA A 745 -13.81 -3.13 35.98
C ALA A 745 -15.02 -3.48 36.85
N LEU A 746 -15.84 -4.44 36.42
CA LEU A 746 -17.10 -4.78 37.09
C LEU A 746 -16.88 -5.45 38.46
N PHE A 747 -15.86 -6.29 38.57
CA PHE A 747 -15.62 -7.12 39.77
C PHE A 747 -14.53 -6.56 40.70
N ASN A 748 -14.08 -5.33 40.45
CA ASN A 748 -13.01 -4.66 41.21
C ASN A 748 -11.75 -5.53 41.40
N VAL A 749 -11.33 -6.22 40.34
CA VAL A 749 -10.17 -7.13 40.40
C VAL A 749 -8.86 -6.38 40.12
N ILE A 750 -8.96 -5.17 39.56
CA ILE A 750 -7.82 -4.34 39.15
C ILE A 750 -6.85 -4.06 40.32
N PRO A 751 -7.29 -3.60 41.51
CA PRO A 751 -6.38 -3.31 42.62
C PRO A 751 -5.60 -4.55 43.08
N TRP A 752 -6.26 -5.72 43.08
CA TRP A 752 -5.64 -6.98 43.48
C TRP A 752 -4.60 -7.46 42.47
N ILE A 753 -4.88 -7.35 41.16
CA ILE A 753 -3.89 -7.67 40.11
C ILE A 753 -2.69 -6.73 40.18
N ILE A 754 -2.91 -5.42 40.36
CA ILE A 754 -1.82 -4.45 40.52
C ILE A 754 -0.94 -4.81 41.72
N GLY A 755 -1.55 -5.20 42.84
CA GLY A 755 -0.82 -5.58 44.04
C GLY A 755 -0.17 -6.97 43.98
N ALA A 756 -0.57 -7.84 43.05
CA ALA A 756 0.02 -9.16 42.83
C ALA A 756 1.12 -9.15 41.76
N VAL A 757 1.02 -8.28 40.76
CA VAL A 757 1.93 -8.21 39.61
C VAL A 757 2.85 -6.99 39.76
N PRO A 758 4.17 -7.16 39.92
CA PRO A 758 5.10 -6.03 39.99
C PRO A 758 5.08 -5.24 38.68
N ILE A 759 5.00 -3.91 38.73
CA ILE A 759 5.04 -3.07 37.53
C ILE A 759 6.33 -3.30 36.71
N ALA A 760 7.45 -3.51 37.40
CA ALA A 760 8.76 -3.86 36.83
C ALA A 760 8.73 -5.08 35.90
N SER A 761 7.76 -5.99 36.04
CA SER A 761 7.59 -7.15 35.15
C SER A 761 7.03 -6.78 33.77
N GLY A 762 6.31 -5.65 33.65
CA GLY A 762 5.72 -5.16 32.41
C GLY A 762 6.48 -3.98 31.78
N VAL A 763 7.30 -3.26 32.55
CA VAL A 763 8.02 -2.05 32.11
C VAL A 763 8.91 -2.29 30.88
N GLY A 764 9.48 -3.48 30.73
CA GLY A 764 10.26 -3.87 29.54
C GLY A 764 9.47 -3.82 28.23
N PHE A 765 8.14 -4.01 28.28
CA PHE A 765 7.26 -3.90 27.11
C PHE A 765 7.14 -2.46 26.61
N LEU A 766 7.08 -1.49 27.52
CA LEU A 766 7.00 -0.07 27.18
C LEU A 766 8.30 0.45 26.55
N LEU A 767 9.44 0.01 27.08
CA LEU A 767 10.74 0.27 26.48
C LEU A 767 10.75 -0.24 25.03
N TRP A 768 10.29 -1.48 24.81
CA TRP A 768 10.19 -2.08 23.48
C TRP A 768 9.29 -1.29 22.54
N ILE A 769 8.12 -0.84 22.99
CA ILE A 769 7.22 0.01 22.20
C ILE A 769 7.95 1.28 21.75
N GLY A 770 8.60 2.01 22.65
CA GLY A 770 9.27 3.25 22.27
C GLY A 770 10.46 3.03 21.32
N VAL A 771 11.16 1.88 21.42
CA VAL A 771 12.18 1.47 20.44
C VAL A 771 11.56 1.22 19.06
N VAL A 772 10.45 0.49 18.97
CA VAL A 772 9.77 0.17 17.70
C VAL A 772 9.18 1.44 17.04
N ILE A 773 8.60 2.33 17.84
CA ILE A 773 8.11 3.63 17.34
C ILE A 773 9.27 4.43 16.74
N THR A 774 10.40 4.45 17.45
CA THR A 774 11.59 5.15 16.98
C THR A 774 12.15 4.50 15.72
N SER A 775 12.31 3.18 15.67
CA SER A 775 12.85 2.50 14.49
C SER A 775 11.96 2.66 13.26
N SER A 776 10.63 2.58 13.42
CA SER A 776 9.68 2.74 12.31
C SER A 776 9.69 4.16 11.71
N SER A 777 10.07 5.18 12.49
CA SER A 777 10.23 6.54 11.98
C SER A 777 11.39 6.68 10.96
N PHE A 778 12.36 5.78 10.99
CA PHE A 778 13.48 5.71 10.05
C PHE A 778 13.23 4.75 8.87
N GLU A 779 12.11 4.03 8.85
CA GLU A 779 11.80 3.09 7.78
C GLU A 779 11.49 3.82 6.46
N ARG A 780 12.08 3.33 5.37
CA ARG A 780 12.04 3.93 4.04
C ARG A 780 11.36 2.99 3.05
N LYS A 781 10.48 3.50 2.19
CA LYS A 781 10.12 2.81 0.94
C LYS A 781 11.26 2.96 -0.07
N THR A 782 11.54 1.92 -0.86
CA THR A 782 12.71 1.85 -1.75
C THR A 782 12.88 3.05 -2.71
N HIS A 783 11.82 3.82 -2.97
CA HIS A 783 11.83 5.00 -3.84
C HIS A 783 11.79 6.37 -3.14
N ASP A 784 11.70 6.44 -1.80
CA ASP A 784 11.64 7.70 -1.06
C ASP A 784 13.05 8.24 -0.73
N SER A 785 13.19 9.56 -0.69
CA SER A 785 14.40 10.25 -0.21
C SER A 785 14.71 9.87 1.24
N ASN A 786 15.99 9.89 1.62
CA ASN A 786 16.38 9.55 2.99
C ASN A 786 16.01 10.69 3.96
N HIS A 787 14.84 10.59 4.58
CA HIS A 787 14.36 11.56 5.57
C HIS A 787 14.92 11.34 6.99
N GLY A 788 15.81 10.38 7.20
CA GLY A 788 16.43 10.11 8.50
C GLY A 788 17.01 11.35 9.21
N PRO A 789 17.74 12.27 8.52
CA PRO A 789 18.23 13.50 9.14
C PRO A 789 17.10 14.43 9.65
N ALA A 790 15.97 14.47 8.94
CA ALA A 790 14.81 15.25 9.36
C ALA A 790 14.15 14.64 10.61
N VAL A 791 14.13 13.31 10.70
CA VAL A 791 13.64 12.59 11.89
C VAL A 791 14.50 12.92 13.11
N VAL A 792 15.83 12.80 13.00
CA VAL A 792 16.74 13.15 14.10
C VAL A 792 16.57 14.61 14.52
N LEU A 793 16.48 15.54 13.57
CA LEU A 793 16.28 16.96 13.86
C LEU A 793 14.96 17.22 14.61
N GLY A 794 13.88 16.53 14.23
CA GLY A 794 12.59 16.61 14.90
C GLY A 794 12.59 16.03 16.33
N MET A 795 13.52 15.14 16.67
CA MET A 795 13.63 14.59 18.03
C MET A 795 14.31 15.55 19.01
N VAL A 796 15.11 16.51 18.54
CA VAL A 796 15.92 17.42 19.37
C VAL A 796 15.08 18.21 20.38
N PRO A 797 13.94 18.82 20.04
CA PRO A 797 13.14 19.58 21.01
C PRO A 797 12.61 18.70 22.17
N ALA A 798 12.21 17.46 21.89
CA ALA A 798 11.75 16.52 22.91
C ALA A 798 12.89 16.10 23.87
N LEU A 799 14.10 15.89 23.32
CA LEU A 799 15.30 15.62 24.12
C LEU A 799 15.64 16.80 25.04
N ALA A 800 15.55 18.03 24.54
CA ALA A 800 15.78 19.24 25.34
C ALA A 800 14.73 19.38 26.46
N ALA A 801 13.45 19.14 26.15
CA ALA A 801 12.36 19.18 27.13
C ALA A 801 12.56 18.15 28.25
N TRP A 802 12.88 16.90 27.88
CA TRP A 802 13.15 15.84 28.84
C TRP A 802 14.38 16.12 29.71
N ALA A 803 15.48 16.56 29.11
CA ALA A 803 16.70 16.91 29.84
C ALA A 803 16.44 18.06 30.83
N PHE A 804 15.69 19.08 30.43
CA PHE A 804 15.31 20.16 31.33
C PHE A 804 14.40 19.68 32.48
N GLN A 805 13.45 18.79 32.19
CA GLN A 805 12.58 18.21 33.20
C GLN A 805 13.38 17.47 34.30
N LEU A 806 14.43 16.72 33.93
CA LEU A 806 15.30 16.06 34.90
C LEU A 806 16.06 17.07 35.77
N VAL A 807 16.55 18.15 35.18
CA VAL A 807 17.20 19.24 35.92
C VAL A 807 16.22 19.88 36.89
N GLN A 808 15.01 20.21 36.44
CA GLN A 808 13.97 20.81 37.26
C GLN A 808 13.55 19.91 38.42
N ASN A 809 13.33 18.61 38.17
CA ASN A 809 13.00 17.65 39.22
C ASN A 809 14.12 17.54 40.26
N THR A 810 15.38 17.58 39.81
CA THR A 810 16.55 17.55 40.70
C THR A 810 16.63 18.80 41.57
N LEU A 811 16.39 19.97 40.99
CA LEU A 811 16.37 21.24 41.72
C LEU A 811 15.27 21.26 42.78
N ASN A 812 14.06 20.82 42.42
CA ASN A 812 12.93 20.73 43.35
C ASN A 812 13.20 19.74 44.50
N ALA A 813 13.96 18.67 44.26
CA ALA A 813 14.27 17.66 45.28
C ALA A 813 15.38 18.09 46.26
N VAL A 814 16.28 18.99 45.83
CA VAL A 814 17.48 19.39 46.57
C VAL A 814 17.33 20.77 47.21
N GLU A 815 16.22 21.46 46.97
CA GLU A 815 16.03 22.87 47.35
C GLU A 815 16.21 23.12 48.86
N PRO A 816 17.25 23.87 49.29
CA PRO A 816 17.29 24.47 50.61
C PRO A 816 16.40 25.70 50.63
N ASP A 817 15.69 25.94 51.74
CA ASP A 817 14.81 27.11 51.92
C ASP A 817 15.44 28.41 51.39
N GLY A 818 14.80 29.04 50.39
CA GLY A 818 15.15 30.38 49.90
C GLY A 818 15.81 30.50 48.52
N PHE A 819 15.89 29.42 47.72
CA PHE A 819 16.37 29.50 46.34
C PHE A 819 15.27 29.86 45.34
N SER A 820 15.57 30.80 44.42
CA SER A 820 14.70 31.12 43.29
C SER A 820 15.13 30.37 42.02
N MET A 821 14.19 30.04 41.13
CA MET A 821 14.51 29.40 39.84
C MET A 821 15.47 30.25 39.00
N ASP A 822 15.39 31.57 39.07
CA ASP A 822 16.36 32.46 38.39
C ASP A 822 17.79 32.31 38.93
N ASP A 823 17.96 32.15 40.25
CA ASP A 823 19.26 31.85 40.85
C ASP A 823 19.79 30.47 40.43
N ALA A 824 18.90 29.48 40.32
CA ALA A 824 19.27 28.15 39.84
C ALA A 824 19.73 28.18 38.37
N LEU A 825 18.98 28.88 37.49
CA LEU A 825 19.32 29.02 36.08
C LEU A 825 20.65 29.76 35.87
N SER A 826 20.92 30.80 36.66
CA SER A 826 22.20 31.52 36.59
C SER A 826 23.40 30.66 37.02
N ARG A 827 23.24 29.84 38.08
CA ARG A 827 24.28 28.91 38.54
C ARG A 827 24.53 27.78 37.55
N LEU A 828 23.49 27.23 36.96
CA LEU A 828 23.60 26.22 35.89
C LEU A 828 24.34 26.80 34.68
N SER A 829 24.05 28.06 34.31
CA SER A 829 24.78 28.76 33.26
C SER A 829 26.26 28.93 33.60
N ASN A 830 26.60 29.29 34.83
CA ASN A 830 27.98 29.42 35.30
C ASN A 830 28.71 28.07 35.36
N ALA A 831 27.98 26.97 35.55
CA ALA A 831 28.51 25.61 35.48
C ALA A 831 28.76 25.10 34.04
N GLY A 832 28.53 25.95 33.03
CA GLY A 832 28.73 25.61 31.61
C GLY A 832 27.53 24.92 30.96
N MET A 833 26.37 24.87 31.62
CA MET A 833 25.12 24.41 31.00
C MET A 833 24.44 25.56 30.25
N ASN A 834 23.53 25.23 29.31
CA ASN A 834 22.75 26.23 28.56
C ASN A 834 21.25 26.14 28.91
N PRO A 835 20.86 26.41 30.18
CA PRO A 835 19.51 26.12 30.65
C PRO A 835 18.44 26.99 29.99
N GLN A 836 18.77 28.22 29.61
CA GLN A 836 17.85 29.10 28.87
C GLN A 836 17.54 28.58 27.46
N GLY A 837 18.52 27.96 26.79
CA GLY A 837 18.30 27.31 25.49
C GLY A 837 17.44 26.05 25.62
N MET A 838 17.65 25.27 26.69
CA MET A 838 16.82 24.10 27.01
C MET A 838 15.37 24.51 27.28
N LEU A 839 15.16 25.61 28.02
CA LEU A 839 13.83 26.21 28.27
C LEU A 839 13.16 26.69 26.98
N ALA A 840 13.90 27.41 26.13
CA ALA A 840 13.36 27.90 24.86
C ALA A 840 12.92 26.76 23.95
N LEU A 841 13.68 25.67 23.88
CA LEU A 841 13.32 24.48 23.10
C LEU A 841 12.20 23.65 23.73
N SER A 842 12.10 23.64 25.06
CA SER A 842 11.03 22.92 25.76
C SER A 842 9.66 23.58 25.58
N GLN A 843 9.59 24.89 25.42
CA GLN A 843 8.31 25.57 25.17
C GLN A 843 7.77 25.30 23.77
N GLY A 844 6.66 24.57 23.70
CA GLY A 844 6.03 24.17 22.44
C GLY A 844 6.83 23.12 21.67
N TYR A 845 7.64 22.30 22.36
CA TYR A 845 8.59 21.36 21.76
C TYR A 845 7.98 20.44 20.67
N LEU A 846 6.70 20.06 20.76
CA LEU A 846 6.01 19.26 19.74
C LEU A 846 5.82 20.01 18.42
N LEU A 847 5.36 21.26 18.50
CA LEU A 847 5.18 22.11 17.33
C LEU A 847 6.54 22.49 16.74
N THR A 848 7.52 22.78 17.59
CA THR A 848 8.91 23.00 17.19
C THR A 848 9.48 21.79 16.45
N ALA A 849 9.25 20.56 16.95
CA ALA A 849 9.68 19.32 16.31
C ALA A 849 9.10 19.14 14.92
N ILE A 850 7.78 19.34 14.77
CA ILE A 850 7.09 19.23 13.47
C ILE A 850 7.65 20.26 12.49
N VAL A 851 7.73 21.54 12.89
CA VAL A 851 8.23 22.63 12.04
C VAL A 851 9.65 22.37 11.55
N LEU A 852 10.57 22.00 12.45
CA LEU A 852 11.97 21.75 12.10
C LEU A 852 12.11 20.52 11.19
N ALA A 853 11.42 19.44 11.50
CA ALA A 853 11.46 18.23 10.69
C ALA A 853 10.81 18.44 9.32
N SER A 854 9.65 19.11 9.22
CA SER A 854 9.00 19.44 7.95
C SER A 854 9.88 20.30 7.06
N THR A 855 10.54 21.30 7.65
CA THR A 855 11.49 22.16 6.93
C THR A 855 12.66 21.34 6.38
N MET A 856 13.22 20.43 7.19
CA MET A 856 14.33 19.58 6.75
C MET A 856 13.92 18.57 5.67
N VAL A 857 12.71 18.00 5.73
CA VAL A 857 12.19 17.14 4.65
C VAL A 857 12.16 17.90 3.33
N HIS A 858 11.56 19.08 3.31
CA HIS A 858 11.49 19.89 2.09
C HIS A 858 12.86 20.39 1.63
N ILE A 859 13.82 20.61 2.53
CA ILE A 859 15.22 20.89 2.15
C ILE A 859 15.85 19.67 1.47
N ILE A 860 15.64 18.45 2.00
CA ILE A 860 16.15 17.20 1.41
C ILE A 860 15.53 16.97 0.02
N GLU A 861 14.24 17.26 -0.13
CA GLU A 861 13.51 17.15 -1.40
C GLU A 861 13.77 18.32 -2.37
N ARG A 862 14.54 19.34 -1.95
CA ARG A 862 14.81 20.60 -2.69
C ARG A 862 13.58 21.47 -2.96
N ASP A 863 12.51 21.25 -2.22
CA ASP A 863 11.27 22.03 -2.24
C ASP A 863 11.38 23.29 -1.35
N PHE A 864 12.31 24.17 -1.68
CA PHE A 864 12.67 25.33 -0.84
C PHE A 864 11.50 26.30 -0.57
N ILE A 865 10.49 26.37 -1.44
CA ILE A 865 9.30 27.20 -1.22
C ILE A 865 8.44 26.69 -0.07
N TYR A 866 8.27 25.37 0.04
CA TYR A 866 7.52 24.76 1.14
C TYR A 866 8.33 24.83 2.43
N ALA A 867 9.65 24.63 2.36
CA ALA A 867 10.56 24.86 3.50
C ALA A 867 10.48 26.31 4.02
N SER A 868 10.43 27.29 3.12
CA SER A 868 10.24 28.71 3.44
C SER A 868 8.88 28.95 4.13
N GLY A 869 7.80 28.35 3.61
CA GLY A 869 6.48 28.42 4.22
C GLY A 869 6.45 27.90 5.67
N TRP A 870 7.12 26.78 5.95
CA TRP A 870 7.22 26.24 7.32
C TRP A 870 8.01 27.15 8.26
N MET A 871 9.07 27.80 7.79
CA MET A 871 9.80 28.81 8.58
C MET A 871 8.98 30.09 8.81
N ALA A 872 8.14 30.50 7.85
CA ALA A 872 7.20 31.60 8.06
C ALA A 872 6.15 31.26 9.13
N ILE A 873 5.63 30.02 9.11
CA ILE A 873 4.74 29.51 10.18
C ILE A 873 5.47 29.52 11.52
N ALA A 874 6.72 29.06 11.59
CA ALA A 874 7.55 29.09 12.79
C ALA A 874 7.70 30.51 13.36
N SER A 875 7.91 31.49 12.48
CA SER A 875 8.01 32.91 12.84
C SER A 875 6.73 33.41 13.50
N ILE A 876 5.56 33.09 12.92
CA ILE A 876 4.26 33.46 13.46
C ILE A 876 4.02 32.76 14.81
N LEU A 877 4.28 31.46 14.91
CA LEU A 877 4.10 30.70 16.15
C LEU A 877 5.00 31.21 17.28
N SER A 878 6.24 31.60 16.95
CA SER A 878 7.13 32.19 17.94
C SER A 878 6.69 33.61 18.30
N GLY A 879 6.23 34.39 17.31
CA GLY A 879 5.71 35.74 17.50
C GLY A 879 4.44 35.79 18.33
N THR A 880 3.58 34.76 18.29
CA THR A 880 2.39 34.65 19.16
C THR A 880 2.68 34.04 20.53
N GLY A 881 3.93 33.63 20.77
CA GLY A 881 4.36 32.98 22.01
C GLY A 881 3.92 31.51 22.14
N VAL A 882 3.45 30.89 21.06
CA VAL A 882 3.06 29.47 21.04
C VAL A 882 4.29 28.55 21.13
N ILE A 883 5.43 28.98 20.58
CA ILE A 883 6.72 28.30 20.71
C ILE A 883 7.80 29.27 21.21
N HIS A 884 8.79 28.76 21.95
CA HIS A 884 9.97 29.50 22.44
C HIS A 884 9.72 30.65 23.42
N ALA A 885 8.50 30.89 23.88
CA ALA A 885 8.18 31.95 24.83
C ALA A 885 7.91 31.42 26.24
N PHE A 886 8.70 31.88 27.20
CA PHE A 886 8.55 31.56 28.62
C PHE A 886 8.78 32.78 29.51
N GLN A 887 8.16 32.78 30.68
CA GLN A 887 8.46 33.70 31.79
C GLN A 887 8.71 32.88 33.06
N VAL A 888 9.73 33.27 33.80
CA VAL A 888 10.04 32.69 35.12
C VAL A 888 9.46 33.63 36.17
N HIS A 889 8.53 33.12 36.99
CA HIS A 889 7.94 33.86 38.11
C HIS A 889 8.17 33.06 39.39
N GLY A 890 9.12 33.52 40.22
CA GLY A 890 9.55 32.77 41.41
C GLY A 890 10.13 31.41 41.00
N ASN A 891 9.51 30.32 41.48
CA ASN A 891 9.91 28.95 41.11
C ASN A 891 9.09 28.34 39.96
N ALA A 892 8.13 29.08 39.41
CA ALA A 892 7.26 28.60 38.33
C ALA A 892 7.74 29.10 36.97
N ILE A 893 7.77 28.20 35.98
CA ILE A 893 7.97 28.52 34.57
C ILE A 893 6.59 28.52 33.91
N GLN A 894 6.20 29.68 33.36
CA GLN A 894 4.90 29.84 32.72
C GLN A 894 5.08 30.13 31.22
N PRO A 895 4.25 29.53 30.34
CA PRO A 895 4.18 29.94 28.95
C PRO A 895 3.73 31.40 28.85
N ALA A 896 4.32 32.16 27.93
CA ALA A 896 3.96 33.55 27.72
C ALA A 896 3.26 33.71 26.37
N PHE A 897 1.93 33.84 26.38
CA PHE A 897 1.12 34.08 25.18
C PHE A 897 0.88 35.57 24.94
N GLY A 898 0.83 35.97 23.67
CA GLY A 898 0.56 37.34 23.28
C GLY A 898 1.21 37.68 21.95
N TRP A 899 1.08 38.91 21.48
CA TRP A 899 1.87 39.36 20.33
C TRP A 899 3.23 39.84 20.81
N LEU A 900 4.28 39.10 20.48
CA LEU A 900 5.67 39.31 20.88
C LEU A 900 5.85 39.45 22.41
N PRO A 901 5.45 38.43 23.19
CA PRO A 901 5.31 38.52 24.64
C PRO A 901 6.64 38.55 25.40
N THR A 902 7.74 38.09 24.80
CA THR A 902 9.06 38.02 25.44
C THR A 902 10.18 38.37 24.45
N THR A 903 11.35 38.75 24.96
CA THR A 903 12.55 39.01 24.14
C THR A 903 12.98 37.78 23.32
N TRP A 904 12.83 36.59 23.89
CA TRP A 904 13.08 35.32 23.21
C TRP A 904 12.14 35.09 22.03
N SER A 905 10.83 35.30 22.23
CA SER A 905 9.83 35.25 21.15
C SER A 905 10.22 36.16 19.97
N VAL A 906 10.66 37.38 20.26
CA VAL A 906 11.10 38.34 19.23
C VAL A 906 12.33 37.81 18.47
N GLN A 907 13.34 37.32 19.19
CA GLN A 907 14.57 36.82 18.58
C GLN A 907 14.30 35.65 17.63
N PHE A 908 13.54 34.64 18.09
CA PHE A 908 13.19 33.48 17.26
C PHE A 908 12.27 33.87 16.09
N ALA A 909 11.28 34.74 16.29
CA ALA A 909 10.41 35.19 15.22
C ALA A 909 11.18 35.90 14.09
N VAL A 910 12.14 36.76 14.44
CA VAL A 910 13.01 37.46 13.47
C VAL A 910 13.93 36.48 12.74
N VAL A 911 14.56 35.55 13.47
CA VAL A 911 15.45 34.54 12.86
C VAL A 911 14.69 33.64 11.90
N TYR A 912 13.52 33.11 12.28
CA TYR A 912 12.71 32.28 11.40
C TYR A 912 12.19 33.04 10.17
N ALA A 913 11.84 34.31 10.31
CA ALA A 913 11.51 35.16 9.17
C ALA A 913 12.71 35.33 8.21
N GLY A 914 13.91 35.55 8.76
CA GLY A 914 15.15 35.60 7.98
C GLY A 914 15.46 34.28 7.27
N MET A 915 15.27 33.14 7.95
CA MET A 915 15.43 31.81 7.35
C MET A 915 14.41 31.55 6.24
N ALA A 916 13.16 31.98 6.41
CA ALA A 916 12.13 31.89 5.38
C ALA A 916 12.52 32.67 4.11
N LEU A 917 13.02 33.91 4.28
CA LEU A 917 13.51 34.73 3.17
C LEU A 917 14.74 34.10 2.48
N LEU A 918 15.67 33.53 3.25
CA LEU A 918 16.85 32.86 2.72
C LEU A 918 16.46 31.62 1.89
N LEU A 919 15.54 30.79 2.38
CA LEU A 919 15.05 29.62 1.65
C LEU A 919 14.27 30.03 0.39
N ALA A 920 13.48 31.11 0.43
CA ALA A 920 12.85 31.67 -0.75
C ALA A 920 13.89 32.18 -1.77
N ALA A 921 15.00 32.75 -1.31
CA ALA A 921 16.10 33.15 -2.18
C ALA A 921 16.82 31.95 -2.82
N PHE A 922 17.00 30.84 -2.09
CA PHE A 922 17.53 29.60 -2.67
C PHE A 922 16.60 29.03 -3.74
N HIS A 923 15.28 29.08 -3.55
CA HIS A 923 14.31 28.69 -4.57
C HIS A 923 14.47 29.52 -5.86
N TRP A 924 14.73 30.83 -5.75
CA TRP A 924 15.03 31.69 -6.90
C TRP A 924 16.40 31.43 -7.55
N GLY A 925 17.33 30.80 -6.83
CA GLY A 925 18.69 30.55 -7.28
C GLY A 925 18.87 29.28 -8.12
N GLU A 926 17.96 28.30 -8.03
CA GLU A 926 18.05 27.03 -8.74
C GLU A 926 17.92 27.19 -10.27
N GLU A 927 18.79 26.51 -11.01
CA GLU A 927 18.97 26.68 -12.46
C GLU A 927 17.78 26.20 -13.30
N GLU A 928 16.96 25.28 -12.78
CA GLU A 928 15.74 24.81 -13.47
C GLU A 928 14.71 25.92 -13.71
N TYR A 929 14.70 26.98 -12.89
CA TYR A 929 13.73 28.09 -13.01
C TYR A 929 14.32 29.37 -13.63
N LYS A 930 15.65 29.45 -13.83
CA LYS A 930 16.28 30.54 -14.59
C LYS A 930 15.82 30.55 -16.05
N TYR A 931 15.49 29.38 -16.63
CA TYR A 931 15.00 29.28 -17.99
C TYR A 931 13.63 29.96 -18.17
N THR A 932 12.72 29.80 -17.22
CA THR A 932 11.37 30.37 -17.24
C THR A 932 11.40 31.90 -17.13
N TRP A 933 12.30 32.44 -16.30
CA TRP A 933 12.47 33.89 -16.16
C TRP A 933 13.21 34.48 -17.37
N SER A 934 14.20 33.81 -17.95
CA SER A 934 14.81 34.29 -19.20
C SER A 934 13.79 34.41 -20.35
N HIS A 935 12.79 33.52 -20.37
CA HIS A 935 11.70 33.53 -21.35
C HIS A 935 10.65 34.61 -21.07
N LEU A 936 10.33 34.87 -19.80
CA LEU A 936 9.44 35.97 -19.38
C LEU A 936 10.10 37.36 -19.54
N VAL A 937 11.40 37.50 -19.28
CA VAL A 937 12.17 38.71 -19.59
C VAL A 937 12.22 38.94 -21.09
N LYS A 938 12.44 37.87 -21.90
CA LYS A 938 12.36 37.96 -23.36
C LYS A 938 10.98 38.37 -23.85
N LEU A 939 9.91 37.75 -23.34
CA LEU A 939 8.53 38.11 -23.67
C LEU A 939 8.19 39.55 -23.27
N ALA A 940 8.66 40.03 -22.12
CA ALA A 940 8.47 41.42 -21.69
C ALA A 940 9.27 42.41 -22.56
N GLN A 941 10.50 42.05 -22.96
CA GLN A 941 11.33 42.84 -23.86
C GLN A 941 10.78 42.87 -25.30
N ASP A 942 10.24 41.75 -25.77
CA ASP A 942 9.60 41.63 -27.08
C ASP A 942 8.27 42.41 -27.11
N TRP A 943 7.50 42.38 -26.01
CA TRP A 943 6.29 43.21 -25.86
C TRP A 943 6.62 44.72 -25.80
N LEU A 944 7.74 45.10 -25.16
CA LEU A 944 8.25 46.48 -25.16
C LEU A 944 8.80 46.92 -26.53
N LYS A 945 9.32 46.01 -27.35
CA LYS A 945 9.76 46.28 -28.73
C LYS A 945 8.58 46.41 -29.70
N ILE A 946 7.54 45.59 -29.55
CA ILE A 946 6.31 45.68 -30.35
C ILE A 946 5.62 47.04 -30.17
N LYS A 947 5.74 47.66 -28.99
CA LYS A 947 5.22 49.02 -28.73
C LYS A 947 6.02 50.16 -29.38
N LYS A 948 7.21 49.89 -29.92
CA LYS A 948 8.09 50.89 -30.57
C LYS A 948 8.09 50.84 -32.11
N SER A 949 7.44 49.87 -32.74
CA SER A 949 7.34 49.78 -34.19
C SER A 949 5.89 49.65 -34.68
N SER A 950 5.07 50.66 -34.42
CA SER A 950 3.79 50.85 -35.11
C SER A 950 3.91 51.95 -36.17
N SER A 951 4.57 51.67 -37.30
CA SER A 951 4.44 52.47 -38.52
C SER A 951 4.84 51.70 -39.78
N SER A 952 3.88 50.99 -40.37
CA SER A 952 3.56 50.94 -41.82
C SER A 952 2.89 49.62 -42.19
N PRO A 953 1.84 49.63 -43.04
CA PRO A 953 1.16 48.42 -43.45
C PRO A 953 1.60 48.00 -44.86
N SER A 954 2.04 46.75 -45.06
CA SER A 954 1.69 45.98 -46.27
C SER A 954 2.20 44.53 -46.26
N LYS A 955 1.30 43.67 -46.76
CA LYS A 955 1.51 42.40 -47.50
C LYS A 955 1.77 41.11 -46.72
N ALA A 956 0.93 40.14 -47.10
CA ALA A 956 0.73 38.79 -46.61
C ALA A 956 1.82 37.78 -47.05
N VAL A 957 1.83 36.64 -46.33
CA VAL A 957 1.78 35.23 -46.80
C VAL A 957 2.77 34.32 -46.03
N ASP A 958 2.20 33.22 -45.51
CA ASP A 958 2.73 31.89 -45.10
C ASP A 958 4.12 31.71 -44.46
N GLU A 959 4.13 31.04 -43.29
CA GLU A 959 4.82 29.76 -42.98
C GLU A 959 4.82 29.51 -41.45
N ARG A 960 4.08 28.50 -40.96
CA ARG A 960 4.56 27.17 -40.54
C ARG A 960 5.59 27.14 -39.38
N THR A 961 5.09 26.58 -38.27
CA THR A 961 5.76 25.63 -37.34
C THR A 961 6.88 26.10 -36.40
N HIS A 962 6.94 25.42 -35.24
CA HIS A 962 8.02 25.36 -34.23
C HIS A 962 8.05 26.52 -33.20
N LEU A 963 8.01 26.34 -31.86
CA LEU A 963 8.33 25.20 -30.98
C LEU A 963 7.63 25.30 -29.61
N LEU A 964 6.93 24.22 -29.26
CA LEU A 964 7.00 23.63 -27.92
C LEU A 964 8.44 23.13 -27.71
N ARG A 965 9.11 23.54 -26.63
CA ARG A 965 10.31 22.87 -26.12
C ARG A 965 10.37 22.98 -24.59
N ALA A 966 9.79 21.98 -23.94
CA ALA A 966 10.34 21.44 -22.71
C ALA A 966 11.09 20.17 -23.12
N GLN A 967 12.43 20.20 -23.01
CA GLN A 967 13.37 19.06 -22.94
C GLN A 967 14.77 19.52 -23.39
N SER A 968 15.66 19.77 -22.44
CA SER A 968 17.10 19.58 -22.62
C SER A 968 17.86 19.64 -21.29
N THR A 969 17.85 18.54 -20.53
CA THR A 969 18.81 18.28 -19.43
C THR A 969 19.09 16.78 -19.33
N VAL A 970 19.57 16.18 -20.43
CA VAL A 970 20.12 14.80 -20.44
C VAL A 970 21.50 14.74 -21.11
N ALA A 971 22.02 15.86 -21.65
CA ALA A 971 23.31 15.89 -22.34
C ALA A 971 24.51 16.29 -21.45
N GLU A 972 24.33 16.47 -20.13
CA GLU A 972 25.41 16.91 -19.22
C GLU A 972 25.78 15.91 -18.11
N MET A 973 25.22 14.69 -18.12
CA MET A 973 25.66 13.62 -17.20
C MET A 973 26.55 12.54 -17.85
N GLU A 974 27.02 12.75 -19.08
CA GLU A 974 28.07 11.95 -19.72
C GLU A 974 29.44 12.66 -19.77
N LYS A 975 29.71 13.50 -18.76
CA LYS A 975 31.06 13.88 -18.30
C LYS A 975 31.10 13.74 -16.79
#